data_AF-M7BGM0-F1
#
_entry.id   AF-M7BGM0-F1
#
_cell.length_a   1.000
_cell.length_b   1.000
_cell.length_c   1.000
_cell.angle_alpha   90.00
_cell.angle_beta   90.00
_cell.angle_gamma   90.00
#
_symmetry.space_group_name_H-M   'P 1'
#
loop_
_entity.id
_entity.type
_entity.pdbx_description
1 polymer ?
#
loop_
_entity_poly.entity_id
_entity_poly.type
_entity_poly.pdbx_seq_one_letter_code
_entity_poly.pdbx_strand_id
1 'polypeptide(L)'
;MADDAAKLDEALRRQADTVRRLKQEKASPEEVAEQVAKLLELKAQLGTEEGKHKFVLKTPKGTRDYNPKQMAIREKVFNIIISTFKRHGAEVIDTPVFELKETLTGKYGEDSKLIYDLKDQGGELLSLRYDLTVPFARYLAMNKITNIKRYHIAKVYRRDNPAMTRGRYREFYQCDFDIAGQFDPMIPDAECLKIVHEILSGLQIGDFLIKVNDRRILDGMFAVCGVPDSKFRTICSTVDKLDKATWEDVKSEMVGEKGLSPEAADRIGEYVQLHGGLGLIEQLLQDPKLSQNKLAREGLGDMKLLFEYLTLFGIADKISFDLSLARGLDYYTGVIYEAILLQPWGWPVGVGGVAGCGRYDGLVGMFDPKGRKVPCVGVSIGIERIFSIMEQKVEASEEKIRTTETQVLVAAAQKKLLEERLKLISELWDSGIKMWSDAINQNNKTALLAWVKMTGIQLVQVNGQRKYGGPPPGWIGEPPLSGSEVFIGKLPQDIYENKLIPLFQSVGKLYEFRLMMTFSGLNRGFAYAKYSNRRSAQIAIAALNNFEVQKGCPIMVCRSTEKCELCVDGLSSLVEQGQLQTLLQEVTTGVLNISLYRSPSRNGGQLAVLKYNSHRAAAMAKKTLVEGNLGLYGEEIEVDWLKVDMKQKLRANSERTFPESSQPGGCERDSPSQAPGNAVTCPLPQALCVLDYLNALCKKQQLGIPVFLTKCVQANPDGWLRFWYQVVIPGYPSPFSGFMWIKPDKSGLSGHDKAKNAIALQLLKALGCPVV
;
A
#
# COMPACT_ATOMS: atom_id res chain seq x y z
N MET A 1 37.80 6.29 21.07
CA MET A 1 37.04 5.57 20.01
C MET A 1 35.76 4.93 20.56
N ALA A 2 35.80 3.91 21.42
CA ALA A 2 34.57 3.32 22.00
C ALA A 2 33.85 4.25 22.99
N ASP A 3 34.62 4.99 23.81
CA ASP A 3 34.08 5.98 24.77
C ASP A 3 33.47 7.22 24.11
N ASP A 4 33.97 7.62 22.94
CA ASP A 4 33.49 8.81 22.23
C ASP A 4 32.16 8.53 21.51
N ALA A 5 31.98 7.31 20.98
CA ALA A 5 30.73 6.88 20.36
C ALA A 5 29.59 6.72 21.37
N ALA A 6 29.88 6.22 22.58
CA ALA A 6 28.89 6.11 23.66
C ALA A 6 28.44 7.48 24.17
N LYS A 7 29.38 8.42 24.33
CA LYS A 7 29.08 9.82 24.71
C LYS A 7 28.24 10.53 23.65
N LEU A 8 28.49 10.26 22.37
CA LEU A 8 27.74 10.85 21.26
C LEU A 8 26.31 10.26 21.14
N ASP A 9 26.12 8.95 21.35
CA ASP A 9 24.78 8.32 21.41
C ASP A 9 23.96 8.85 22.59
N GLU A 10 24.60 9.07 23.74
CA GLU A 10 23.94 9.67 24.91
C GLU A 10 23.55 11.13 24.66
N ALA A 11 24.43 11.92 24.02
CA ALA A 11 24.13 13.29 23.61
C ALA A 11 22.96 13.35 22.61
N LEU A 12 22.90 12.42 21.66
CA LEU A 12 21.81 12.29 20.70
C LEU A 12 20.46 11.98 21.35
N ARG A 13 20.43 11.08 22.34
CA ARG A 13 19.21 10.76 23.08
C ARG A 13 18.72 11.96 23.87
N ARG A 14 19.60 12.62 24.61
CA ARG A 14 19.27 13.84 25.36
C ARG A 14 18.74 14.95 24.46
N GLN A 15 19.36 15.14 23.30
CA GLN A 15 18.91 16.14 22.32
C GLN A 15 17.55 15.75 21.69
N ALA A 16 17.32 14.48 21.39
CA ALA A 16 16.04 14.00 20.85
C ALA A 16 14.90 14.13 21.85
N ASP A 17 15.16 13.86 23.13
CA ASP A 17 14.17 14.03 24.20
C ASP A 17 13.87 15.51 24.48
N THR A 18 14.86 16.39 24.32
CA THR A 18 14.65 17.85 24.38
C THR A 18 13.71 18.32 23.28
N VAL A 19 13.91 17.86 22.03
CA VAL A 19 13.00 18.16 20.91
C VAL A 19 11.59 17.62 21.15
N ARG A 20 11.45 16.42 21.74
CA ARG A 20 10.14 15.84 22.07
C ARG A 20 9.42 16.63 23.15
N ARG A 21 10.13 17.02 24.20
CA ARG A 21 9.59 17.84 25.29
C ARG A 21 9.11 19.19 24.79
N LEU A 22 9.93 19.90 24.00
CA LEU A 22 9.55 21.19 23.41
C LEU A 22 8.30 21.10 22.51
N LYS A 23 8.14 19.98 21.78
CA LYS A 23 6.93 19.73 20.98
C LYS A 23 5.70 19.42 21.84
N GLN A 24 5.87 18.75 22.98
CA GLN A 24 4.78 18.49 23.93
C GLN A 24 4.36 19.76 24.68
N GLU A 25 5.32 20.61 25.01
CA GLU A 25 5.12 21.89 25.69
C GLU A 25 4.64 23.02 24.76
N LYS A 26 4.46 22.73 23.46
CA LYS A 26 4.05 23.70 22.41
C LYS A 26 4.97 24.94 22.35
N ALA A 27 6.28 24.73 22.48
CA ALA A 27 7.29 25.79 22.29
C ALA A 27 7.25 26.38 20.86
N SER A 28 7.89 27.53 20.67
CA SER A 28 7.84 28.25 19.39
C SER A 28 8.43 27.42 18.24
N PRO A 29 7.90 27.56 17.00
CA PRO A 29 8.40 26.80 15.85
C PRO A 29 9.89 27.02 15.56
N GLU A 30 10.40 28.22 15.85
CA GLU A 30 11.80 28.60 15.66
C GLU A 30 12.72 27.88 16.64
N GLU A 31 12.36 27.81 17.93
CA GLU A 31 13.10 27.05 18.94
C GLU A 31 13.12 25.55 18.64
N VAL A 32 11.99 24.99 18.20
CA VAL A 32 11.93 23.58 17.80
C VAL A 32 12.81 23.32 16.58
N ALA A 33 12.84 24.23 15.60
CA ALA A 33 13.67 24.10 14.41
C ALA A 33 15.16 24.16 14.74
N GLU A 34 15.57 25.06 15.62
CA GLU A 34 16.96 25.18 16.08
C GLU A 34 17.45 23.90 16.77
N GLN A 35 16.64 23.33 17.67
CA GLN A 35 17.00 22.11 18.40
C GLN A 35 16.99 20.87 17.49
N VAL A 36 16.17 20.86 16.44
CA VAL A 36 16.18 19.84 15.39
C VAL A 36 17.43 19.96 14.51
N ALA A 37 17.90 21.18 14.20
CA ALA A 37 19.14 21.39 13.46
C ALA A 37 20.35 20.85 14.24
N LYS A 38 20.45 21.15 15.54
CA LYS A 38 21.48 20.60 16.44
C LYS A 38 21.44 19.07 16.50
N LEU A 39 20.24 18.48 16.53
CA LEU A 39 20.07 17.02 16.48
C LEU A 39 20.57 16.42 15.16
N LEU A 40 20.36 17.12 14.04
CA LEU A 40 20.82 16.68 12.72
C LEU A 40 22.34 16.79 12.57
N GLU A 41 22.96 17.84 13.11
CA GLU A 41 24.42 17.98 13.17
C GLU A 41 25.06 16.89 14.03
N LEU A 42 24.51 16.62 15.22
CA LEU A 42 24.96 15.50 16.07
C LEU A 42 24.84 14.15 15.35
N LYS A 43 23.82 13.96 14.52
CA LYS A 43 23.68 12.76 13.67
C LYS A 43 24.69 12.72 12.52
N ALA A 44 25.09 13.87 11.99
CA ALA A 44 26.11 13.94 10.94
C ALA A 44 27.51 13.62 11.49
N GLN A 45 27.79 14.01 12.74
CA GLN A 45 29.05 13.74 13.43
C GLN A 45 29.26 12.25 13.77
N LEU A 46 28.19 11.45 13.81
CA LEU A 46 28.30 9.99 14.01
C LEU A 46 29.04 9.27 12.87
N GLY A 47 29.32 9.96 11.75
CA GLY A 47 29.89 9.36 10.57
C GLY A 47 28.90 8.40 9.95
N THR A 48 28.67 8.52 8.65
CA THR A 48 27.94 7.48 7.92
C THR A 48 28.77 6.20 7.96
N GLU A 49 28.50 5.31 8.92
CA GLU A 49 28.18 3.96 8.47
C GLU A 49 27.15 4.17 7.35
N GLU A 50 27.43 3.71 6.14
CA GLU A 50 26.39 3.43 5.15
C GLU A 50 25.47 2.38 5.79
N GLY A 51 24.66 2.85 6.73
CA GLY A 51 23.81 2.05 7.56
C GLY A 51 22.85 1.42 6.62
N LYS A 52 22.89 0.08 6.56
CA LYS A 52 21.91 -0.81 5.94
C LYS A 52 20.56 -0.10 5.83
N HIS A 53 20.33 0.58 4.71
CA HIS A 53 19.02 1.12 4.43
C HIS A 53 18.17 -0.13 4.29
N LYS A 54 17.35 -0.43 5.31
CA LYS A 54 16.40 -1.53 5.22
C LYS A 54 15.54 -1.18 4.03
N PHE A 55 15.81 -1.82 2.89
CA PHE A 55 15.10 -1.54 1.66
C PHE A 55 13.62 -1.85 1.93
N VAL A 56 12.80 -0.80 1.91
CA VAL A 56 11.36 -0.91 2.11
C VAL A 56 10.73 -0.84 0.74
N LEU A 57 10.10 -1.93 0.31
CA LEU A 57 9.26 -1.95 -0.87
C LEU A 57 8.05 -1.04 -0.63
N LYS A 58 8.04 0.13 -1.26
CA LYS A 58 6.95 1.09 -1.24
C LYS A 58 7.00 2.00 -2.46
N THR A 59 5.85 2.54 -2.85
CA THR A 59 5.79 3.66 -3.78
C THR A 59 6.29 4.96 -3.11
N PRO A 60 6.70 5.98 -3.88
CA PRO A 60 6.97 7.31 -3.35
C PRO A 60 5.78 7.87 -2.56
N LYS A 61 6.05 8.68 -1.53
CA LYS A 61 5.02 9.27 -0.67
C LYS A 61 4.02 10.06 -1.53
N GLY A 62 2.72 9.75 -1.38
CA GLY A 62 1.65 10.41 -2.13
C GLY A 62 1.44 9.89 -3.55
N THR A 63 2.03 8.74 -3.90
CA THR A 63 1.81 8.02 -5.17
C THR A 63 1.27 6.61 -4.88
N ARG A 64 0.60 5.98 -5.85
CA ARG A 64 0.03 4.64 -5.71
C ARG A 64 0.03 3.88 -7.03
N ASP A 65 0.09 2.56 -6.93
CA ASP A 65 -0.22 1.67 -8.04
C ASP A 65 -1.73 1.56 -8.24
N TYR A 66 -2.16 1.22 -9.45
CA TYR A 66 -3.56 0.98 -9.78
C TYR A 66 -3.75 -0.49 -10.15
N ASN A 67 -4.53 -1.21 -9.33
CA ASN A 67 -4.80 -2.62 -9.54
C ASN A 67 -5.79 -2.84 -10.69
N PRO A 68 -5.89 -4.04 -11.27
CA PRO A 68 -6.80 -4.30 -12.41
C PRO A 68 -8.25 -3.88 -12.18
N LYS A 69 -8.79 -4.05 -10.97
CA LYS A 69 -10.15 -3.58 -10.60
C LYS A 69 -10.27 -2.06 -10.72
N GLN A 70 -9.29 -1.32 -10.20
CA GLN A 70 -9.26 0.14 -10.25
C GLN A 70 -9.08 0.62 -11.68
N MET A 71 -8.22 -0.03 -12.47
CA MET A 71 -8.03 0.28 -13.88
C MET A 71 -9.30 0.08 -14.72
N ALA A 72 -10.06 -0.98 -14.48
CA ALA A 72 -11.34 -1.20 -15.17
C ALA A 72 -12.36 -0.07 -14.88
N ILE A 73 -12.42 0.41 -13.63
CA ILE A 73 -13.27 1.56 -13.26
C ILE A 73 -12.78 2.84 -13.95
N ARG A 74 -11.46 3.07 -13.90
CA ARG A 74 -10.82 4.25 -14.50
C ARG A 74 -11.06 4.33 -15.99
N GLU A 75 -10.90 3.21 -16.69
CA GLU A 75 -11.14 3.12 -18.13
C GLU A 75 -12.60 3.44 -18.47
N LYS A 76 -13.57 2.90 -17.73
CA LYS A 76 -15.00 3.24 -17.92
C LYS A 76 -15.26 4.74 -17.77
N VAL A 77 -14.68 5.35 -16.75
CA VAL A 77 -14.82 6.79 -16.48
C VAL A 77 -14.12 7.62 -17.57
N PHE A 78 -12.90 7.26 -17.97
CA PHE A 78 -12.19 7.94 -19.06
C PHE A 78 -12.95 7.84 -20.37
N ASN A 79 -13.57 6.68 -20.68
CA ASN A 79 -14.36 6.51 -21.90
C ASN A 79 -15.54 7.48 -21.95
N ILE A 80 -16.25 7.70 -20.83
CA ILE A 80 -17.33 8.68 -20.75
C ILE A 80 -16.78 10.09 -21.05
N ILE A 81 -15.70 10.48 -20.37
CA ILE A 81 -15.08 11.81 -20.53
C ILE A 81 -14.58 12.04 -21.96
N ILE A 82 -13.80 11.11 -22.51
CA ILE A 82 -13.27 11.18 -23.87
C ILE A 82 -14.41 11.22 -24.89
N SER A 83 -15.48 10.43 -24.69
CA SER A 83 -16.63 10.46 -25.59
C SER A 83 -17.31 11.82 -25.61
N THR A 84 -17.43 12.50 -24.46
CA THR A 84 -17.98 13.86 -24.37
C THR A 84 -17.03 14.86 -25.04
N PHE A 85 -15.73 14.83 -24.75
CA PHE A 85 -14.76 15.72 -25.39
C PHE A 85 -14.76 15.58 -26.92
N LYS A 86 -14.79 14.35 -27.44
CA LYS A 86 -14.88 14.09 -28.88
C LYS A 86 -16.20 14.54 -29.49
N ARG A 87 -17.31 14.41 -28.77
CA ARG A 87 -18.64 14.90 -29.21
C ARG A 87 -18.66 16.42 -29.39
N HIS A 88 -17.91 17.13 -28.55
CA HIS A 88 -17.68 18.55 -28.68
C HIS A 88 -16.59 18.91 -29.70
N GLY A 89 -16.08 17.95 -30.48
CA GLY A 89 -15.13 18.21 -31.57
C GLY A 89 -13.75 18.65 -31.10
N ALA A 90 -13.33 18.29 -29.89
CA ALA A 90 -11.97 18.58 -29.42
C ALA A 90 -10.94 17.61 -29.99
N GLU A 91 -9.82 18.18 -30.43
CA GLU A 91 -8.60 17.45 -30.75
C GLU A 91 -7.90 16.96 -29.47
N VAL A 92 -6.94 16.06 -29.61
CA VAL A 92 -6.12 15.60 -28.48
C VAL A 92 -4.67 15.94 -28.73
N ILE A 93 -4.00 16.45 -27.70
CA ILE A 93 -2.56 16.67 -27.69
C ILE A 93 -1.94 15.92 -26.50
N ASP A 94 -0.62 15.77 -26.54
CA ASP A 94 0.15 15.39 -25.37
C ASP A 94 1.42 16.24 -25.27
N THR A 95 1.91 16.46 -24.05
CA THR A 95 3.13 17.21 -23.78
C THR A 95 4.09 16.36 -22.96
N PRO A 96 5.40 16.66 -22.98
CA PRO A 96 6.35 16.01 -22.09
C PRO A 96 5.91 16.11 -20.61
N VAL A 97 6.31 15.12 -19.80
CA VAL A 97 5.98 15.08 -18.37
C VAL A 97 6.71 16.15 -17.56
N PHE A 98 7.86 16.62 -18.07
CA PHE A 98 8.64 17.72 -17.54
C PHE A 98 8.71 18.85 -18.57
N GLU A 99 8.73 20.08 -18.07
CA GLU A 99 8.96 21.29 -18.85
C GLU A 99 10.29 21.91 -18.40
N LEU A 100 10.83 22.86 -19.17
CA LEU A 100 11.92 23.71 -18.70
C LEU A 100 11.45 24.43 -17.42
N LYS A 101 12.30 24.46 -16.40
CA LYS A 101 11.96 25.07 -15.09
C LYS A 101 11.47 26.52 -15.23
N GLU A 102 12.08 27.27 -16.14
CA GLU A 102 11.72 28.65 -16.45
C GLU A 102 10.30 28.79 -17.02
N THR A 103 9.80 27.77 -17.72
CA THR A 103 8.42 27.74 -18.27
C THR A 103 7.38 27.77 -17.16
N LEU A 104 7.66 27.09 -16.04
CA LEU A 104 6.74 26.95 -14.91
C LEU A 104 6.91 28.06 -13.85
N THR A 105 8.03 28.78 -13.88
CA THR A 105 8.37 29.77 -12.86
C THR A 105 7.49 31.03 -12.99
N GLY A 106 6.94 31.50 -11.86
CA GLY A 106 6.17 32.75 -11.79
C GLY A 106 4.74 32.68 -12.36
N LYS A 107 4.23 31.48 -12.67
CA LYS A 107 2.88 31.27 -13.22
C LYS A 107 1.83 30.90 -12.17
N TYR A 108 2.26 30.30 -11.06
CA TYR A 108 1.38 29.68 -10.08
C TYR A 108 1.34 30.42 -8.72
N GLY A 109 1.84 31.66 -8.66
CA GLY A 109 1.87 32.42 -7.40
C GLY A 109 2.59 31.66 -6.28
N GLU A 110 1.97 31.57 -5.10
CA GLU A 110 2.50 30.88 -3.92
C GLU A 110 2.70 29.36 -4.14
N ASP A 111 1.89 28.75 -5.03
CA ASP A 111 1.93 27.32 -5.32
C ASP A 111 3.19 26.90 -6.10
N SER A 112 3.94 27.85 -6.65
CA SER A 112 5.22 27.58 -7.34
C SER A 112 6.22 26.81 -6.46
N LYS A 113 6.13 26.95 -5.12
CA LYS A 113 6.98 26.23 -4.16
C LYS A 113 6.73 24.72 -4.13
N LEU A 114 5.61 24.27 -4.69
CA LEU A 114 5.16 22.88 -4.67
C LEU A 114 5.59 22.10 -5.93
N ILE A 115 6.40 22.68 -6.80
CA ILE A 115 6.88 22.03 -8.03
C ILE A 115 7.98 21.00 -7.71
N TYR A 116 7.98 19.90 -8.44
CA TYR A 116 9.04 18.90 -8.42
C TYR A 116 10.13 19.25 -9.42
N ASP A 117 11.32 19.59 -8.93
CA ASP A 117 12.51 19.82 -9.76
C ASP A 117 13.28 18.52 -9.98
N LEU A 118 13.81 18.34 -11.19
CA LEU A 118 14.75 17.26 -11.50
C LEU A 118 16.15 17.65 -11.02
N LYS A 119 16.98 16.63 -10.74
CA LYS A 119 18.37 16.85 -10.34
C LYS A 119 19.14 17.45 -11.52
N ASP A 120 19.97 18.45 -11.25
CA ASP A 120 20.93 18.95 -12.22
C ASP A 120 21.98 17.86 -12.53
N GLN A 121 22.09 17.54 -13.83
CA GLN A 121 23.03 16.56 -14.36
C GLN A 121 23.93 17.16 -15.45
N GLY A 122 24.09 18.49 -15.48
CA GLY A 122 24.94 19.23 -16.42
C GLY A 122 24.24 19.65 -17.72
N GLY A 123 22.90 19.67 -17.72
CA GLY A 123 22.08 20.04 -18.87
C GLY A 123 21.03 21.10 -18.51
N GLU A 124 19.93 21.12 -19.25
CA GLU A 124 18.81 22.03 -18.99
C GLU A 124 18.16 21.75 -17.61
N LEU A 125 17.73 22.80 -16.92
CA LEU A 125 17.00 22.67 -15.66
C LEU A 125 15.54 22.35 -15.95
N LEU A 126 15.08 21.21 -15.44
CA LEU A 126 13.76 20.65 -15.72
C LEU A 126 12.92 20.52 -14.45
N SER A 127 11.61 20.68 -14.62
CA SER A 127 10.63 20.51 -13.55
C SER A 127 9.42 19.73 -14.06
N LEU A 128 8.85 18.86 -13.23
CA LEU A 128 7.62 18.14 -13.58
C LEU A 128 6.45 19.12 -13.67
N ARG A 129 5.57 18.90 -14.66
CA ARG A 129 4.39 19.75 -14.86
C ARG A 129 3.46 19.73 -13.65
N TYR A 130 3.09 20.93 -13.19
CA TYR A 130 2.18 21.14 -12.06
C TYR A 130 0.70 21.00 -12.47
N ASP A 131 0.40 21.41 -13.71
CA ASP A 131 -0.89 21.30 -14.37
C ASP A 131 -0.73 21.01 -15.88
N LEU A 132 -1.84 21.04 -16.64
CA LEU A 132 -1.83 20.91 -18.10
C LEU A 132 -2.07 22.26 -18.83
N THR A 133 -2.56 23.28 -18.12
CA THR A 133 -2.84 24.61 -18.68
C THR A 133 -1.57 25.36 -19.11
N VAL A 134 -0.53 25.37 -18.27
CA VAL A 134 0.72 26.07 -18.60
C VAL A 134 1.47 25.38 -19.74
N PRO A 135 1.62 24.03 -19.76
CA PRO A 135 2.11 23.32 -20.93
C PRO A 135 1.33 23.62 -22.22
N PHE A 136 0.00 23.80 -22.11
CA PHE A 136 -0.84 24.17 -23.24
C PHE A 136 -0.58 25.61 -23.72
N ALA A 137 -0.47 26.58 -22.82
CA ALA A 137 -0.14 27.96 -23.18
C ALA A 137 1.23 28.05 -23.89
N ARG A 138 2.23 27.31 -23.39
CA ARG A 138 3.53 27.15 -24.05
C ARG A 138 3.39 26.49 -25.42
N TYR A 139 2.57 25.44 -25.55
CA TYR A 139 2.29 24.76 -26.82
C TYR A 139 1.71 25.70 -27.87
N LEU A 140 0.74 26.53 -27.49
CA LEU A 140 0.13 27.54 -28.37
C LEU A 140 1.17 28.55 -28.86
N ALA A 141 1.92 29.14 -27.94
CA ALA A 141 2.91 30.16 -28.25
C ALA A 141 4.04 29.61 -29.14
N MET A 142 4.58 28.44 -28.80
CA MET A 142 5.67 27.80 -29.54
C MET A 142 5.28 27.47 -30.99
N ASN A 143 4.05 26.99 -31.20
CA ASN A 143 3.54 26.63 -32.53
C ASN A 143 2.82 27.79 -33.23
N LYS A 144 2.74 28.98 -32.60
CA LYS A 144 2.06 30.17 -33.12
C LYS A 144 0.57 29.90 -33.46
N ILE A 145 -0.07 29.04 -32.67
CA ILE A 145 -1.48 28.68 -32.85
C ILE A 145 -2.35 29.74 -32.18
N THR A 146 -3.30 30.28 -32.92
CA THR A 146 -4.24 31.30 -32.42
C THR A 146 -5.63 30.76 -32.17
N ASN A 147 -5.97 29.58 -32.67
CA ASN A 147 -7.25 28.93 -32.45
C ASN A 147 -7.06 27.41 -32.40
N ILE A 148 -7.54 26.78 -31.34
CA ILE A 148 -7.61 25.32 -31.20
C ILE A 148 -8.60 24.96 -30.09
N LYS A 149 -9.34 23.87 -30.29
CA LYS A 149 -10.17 23.24 -29.27
C LYS A 149 -9.61 21.86 -28.96
N ARG A 150 -9.15 21.64 -27.73
CA ARG A 150 -8.38 20.44 -27.38
C ARG A 150 -8.75 19.87 -26.02
N TYR A 151 -8.57 18.57 -25.87
CA TYR A 151 -8.50 17.91 -24.57
C TYR A 151 -7.12 17.29 -24.32
N HIS A 152 -6.75 17.18 -23.05
CA HIS A 152 -5.50 16.53 -22.60
C HIS A 152 -5.77 15.78 -21.29
N ILE A 153 -5.56 14.47 -21.30
CA ILE A 153 -5.73 13.60 -20.13
C ILE A 153 -4.37 13.05 -19.74
N ALA A 154 -3.83 13.55 -18.63
CA ALA A 154 -2.46 13.29 -18.25
C ALA A 154 -2.25 13.39 -16.74
N LYS A 155 -1.19 12.75 -16.25
CA LYS A 155 -0.74 12.90 -14.86
C LYS A 155 -0.02 14.23 -14.65
N VAL A 156 -0.22 14.80 -13.46
CA VAL A 156 0.44 16.02 -12.96
C VAL A 156 1.02 15.79 -11.57
N TYR A 157 1.95 16.65 -11.18
CA TYR A 157 2.81 16.44 -10.02
C TYR A 157 2.85 17.64 -9.10
N ARG A 158 2.38 17.47 -7.87
CA ARG A 158 2.32 18.54 -6.85
C ARG A 158 2.93 18.04 -5.55
N ARG A 159 3.90 18.75 -4.98
CA ARG A 159 4.57 18.42 -3.69
C ARG A 159 3.71 18.74 -2.47
N ASP A 160 2.41 18.60 -2.62
CA ASP A 160 1.41 18.87 -1.62
C ASP A 160 1.55 17.93 -0.39
N ASN A 161 0.84 18.24 0.69
CA ASN A 161 0.71 17.35 1.83
C ASN A 161 -0.41 16.34 1.53
N PRO A 162 -0.06 15.07 1.20
CA PRO A 162 -1.05 14.12 0.73
C PRO A 162 -2.02 13.72 1.86
N ALA A 163 -3.30 13.68 1.52
CA ALA A 163 -4.37 13.17 2.37
C ALA A 163 -5.02 11.99 1.63
N MET A 164 -4.42 10.80 1.78
CA MET A 164 -4.77 9.61 1.00
C MET A 164 -6.25 9.20 1.17
N THR A 165 -6.81 9.41 2.37
CA THR A 165 -8.23 9.13 2.70
C THR A 165 -9.21 10.11 2.04
N ARG A 166 -8.73 11.26 1.55
CA ARG A 166 -9.52 12.32 0.92
C ARG A 166 -9.21 12.49 -0.58
N GLY A 167 -8.45 11.57 -1.17
CA GLY A 167 -8.08 11.60 -2.59
C GLY A 167 -7.05 12.68 -2.98
N ARG A 168 -6.31 13.25 -2.02
CA ARG A 168 -5.26 14.27 -2.28
C ARG A 168 -3.91 13.57 -2.40
N TYR A 169 -3.43 13.44 -3.64
CA TYR A 169 -2.18 12.76 -4.00
C TYR A 169 -1.13 13.76 -4.48
N ARG A 170 0.12 13.29 -4.59
CA ARG A 170 1.21 14.06 -5.21
C ARG A 170 1.38 13.78 -6.69
N GLU A 171 0.96 12.60 -7.13
CA GLU A 171 0.77 12.25 -8.52
C GLU A 171 -0.70 11.91 -8.71
N PHE A 172 -1.35 12.55 -9.68
CA PHE A 172 -2.75 12.30 -10.03
C PHE A 172 -3.05 12.73 -11.45
N TYR A 173 -4.15 12.22 -12.00
CA TYR A 173 -4.63 12.64 -13.32
C TYR A 173 -5.38 13.98 -13.26
N GLN A 174 -5.14 14.81 -14.28
CA GLN A 174 -6.05 15.87 -14.71
C GLN A 174 -6.65 15.49 -16.06
N CYS A 175 -7.90 15.91 -16.28
CA CYS A 175 -8.60 15.75 -17.54
C CYS A 175 -9.06 17.13 -17.98
N ASP A 176 -8.25 17.75 -18.84
CA ASP A 176 -8.43 19.15 -19.23
C ASP A 176 -9.07 19.22 -20.62
N PHE A 177 -9.94 20.20 -20.81
CA PHE A 177 -10.55 20.57 -22.09
C PHE A 177 -10.49 22.07 -22.22
N ASP A 178 -9.95 22.59 -23.31
CA ASP A 178 -9.75 24.03 -23.48
C ASP A 178 -10.07 24.48 -24.90
N ILE A 179 -10.65 25.66 -25.00
CA ILE A 179 -10.98 26.38 -26.22
C ILE A 179 -10.12 27.65 -26.21
N ALA A 180 -9.14 27.69 -27.12
CA ALA A 180 -8.28 28.83 -27.34
C ALA A 180 -8.70 29.53 -28.64
N GLY A 181 -8.84 30.85 -28.61
CA GLY A 181 -9.14 31.68 -29.77
C GLY A 181 -10.03 32.87 -29.45
N GLN A 182 -10.07 33.81 -30.40
CA GLN A 182 -11.01 34.94 -30.35
C GLN A 182 -12.36 34.48 -30.92
N PHE A 183 -13.39 34.56 -30.10
CA PHE A 183 -14.77 34.20 -30.45
C PHE A 183 -15.73 35.28 -29.93
N ASP A 184 -17.00 35.13 -30.27
CA ASP A 184 -18.07 35.93 -29.69
C ASP A 184 -18.20 35.65 -28.18
N PRO A 185 -18.59 36.66 -27.38
CA PRO A 185 -18.58 36.55 -25.93
C PRO A 185 -19.42 35.38 -25.42
N MET A 186 -18.91 34.71 -24.38
CA MET A 186 -19.59 33.71 -23.56
C MET A 186 -20.02 32.40 -24.23
N ILE A 187 -19.92 32.26 -25.55
CA ILE A 187 -20.27 31.00 -26.24
C ILE A 187 -19.33 29.85 -25.82
N PRO A 188 -17.98 30.00 -25.88
CA PRO A 188 -17.07 28.94 -25.46
C PRO A 188 -17.17 28.65 -23.95
N ASP A 189 -17.40 29.68 -23.15
CA ASP A 189 -17.56 29.58 -21.69
C ASP A 189 -18.80 28.75 -21.33
N ALA A 190 -19.92 28.98 -22.03
CA ALA A 190 -21.13 28.18 -21.90
C ALA A 190 -20.92 26.72 -22.36
N GLU A 191 -20.16 26.50 -23.45
CA GLU A 191 -19.82 25.15 -23.93
C GLU A 191 -19.02 24.37 -22.87
N CYS A 192 -18.06 25.00 -22.19
CA CYS A 192 -17.31 24.36 -21.13
C CYS A 192 -18.21 23.90 -19.96
N LEU A 193 -19.18 24.73 -19.54
CA LEU A 193 -20.14 24.35 -18.51
C LEU A 193 -21.07 23.21 -18.96
N LYS A 194 -21.46 23.20 -20.25
CA LYS A 194 -22.22 22.09 -20.84
C LYS A 194 -21.45 20.78 -20.80
N ILE A 195 -20.16 20.80 -21.12
CA ILE A 195 -19.29 19.62 -21.06
C ILE A 195 -19.21 19.07 -19.64
N VAL A 196 -19.04 19.93 -18.63
CA VAL A 196 -19.03 19.51 -17.21
C VAL A 196 -20.34 18.83 -16.85
N HIS A 197 -21.47 19.47 -17.18
CA HIS A 197 -22.79 18.91 -16.94
C HIS A 197 -22.93 17.52 -17.60
N GLU A 198 -22.60 17.37 -18.88
CA GLU A 198 -22.71 16.08 -19.59
C GLU A 198 -21.83 15.00 -18.98
N ILE A 199 -20.60 15.34 -18.56
CA ILE A 199 -19.68 14.40 -17.91
C ILE A 199 -20.26 13.95 -16.56
N LEU A 200 -20.62 14.89 -15.69
CA LEU A 200 -21.09 14.57 -14.34
C LEU A 200 -22.42 13.80 -14.36
N SER A 201 -23.36 14.18 -15.23
CA SER A 201 -24.60 13.43 -15.46
C SER A 201 -24.33 12.03 -16.01
N GLY A 202 -23.41 11.90 -16.98
CA GLY A 202 -23.04 10.62 -17.59
C GLY A 202 -22.37 9.64 -16.62
N LEU A 203 -21.67 10.15 -15.60
CA LEU A 203 -21.01 9.34 -14.58
C LEU A 203 -21.97 8.75 -13.53
N GLN A 204 -23.18 9.31 -13.39
CA GLN A 204 -24.20 8.85 -12.43
C GLN A 204 -23.68 8.75 -10.98
N ILE A 205 -22.97 9.78 -10.52
CA ILE A 205 -22.31 9.85 -9.21
C ILE A 205 -23.11 10.58 -8.12
N GLY A 206 -24.40 10.83 -8.38
CA GLY A 206 -25.28 11.62 -7.51
C GLY A 206 -25.56 13.00 -8.10
N ASP A 207 -26.27 13.83 -7.34
CA ASP A 207 -26.60 15.17 -7.77
C ASP A 207 -25.44 16.15 -7.55
N PHE A 208 -25.37 17.17 -8.39
CA PHE A 208 -24.28 18.14 -8.41
C PHE A 208 -24.79 19.54 -8.69
N LEU A 209 -23.99 20.52 -8.29
CA LEU A 209 -24.21 21.94 -8.55
C LEU A 209 -22.92 22.54 -9.09
N ILE A 210 -23.02 23.40 -10.10
CA ILE A 210 -21.87 24.14 -10.64
C ILE A 210 -21.97 25.59 -10.17
N LYS A 211 -21.06 25.96 -9.27
CA LYS A 211 -20.89 27.35 -8.85
C LYS A 211 -20.16 28.12 -9.93
N VAL A 212 -20.62 29.32 -10.26
CA VAL A 212 -20.00 30.22 -11.23
C VAL A 212 -19.80 31.60 -10.60
N ASN A 213 -18.71 32.27 -10.98
CA ASN A 213 -18.44 33.67 -10.65
C ASN A 213 -17.54 34.27 -11.75
N ASP A 214 -17.16 35.54 -11.63
CA ASP A 214 -16.23 36.20 -12.55
C ASP A 214 -15.17 36.99 -11.78
N ARG A 215 -13.92 36.92 -12.25
CA ARG A 215 -12.78 37.62 -11.64
C ARG A 215 -13.01 39.13 -11.56
N ARG A 216 -13.59 39.73 -12.60
CA ARG A 216 -13.85 41.18 -12.66
C ARG A 216 -14.93 41.60 -11.66
N ILE A 217 -15.88 40.72 -11.35
CA ILE A 217 -16.89 40.94 -10.29
C ILE A 217 -16.19 40.97 -8.93
N LEU A 218 -15.29 40.02 -8.65
CA LEU A 218 -14.51 40.01 -7.40
C LEU A 218 -13.64 41.27 -7.26
N ASP A 219 -12.92 41.64 -8.32
CA ASP A 219 -12.09 42.85 -8.38
C ASP A 219 -12.93 44.10 -8.06
N GLY A 220 -14.05 44.26 -8.77
CA GLY A 220 -14.92 45.42 -8.59
C GLY A 220 -15.62 45.44 -7.23
N MET A 221 -16.07 44.28 -6.73
CA MET A 221 -16.68 44.14 -5.41
C MET A 221 -15.72 44.55 -4.30
N PHE A 222 -14.49 44.04 -4.31
CA PHE A 222 -13.49 44.41 -3.30
C PHE A 222 -13.12 45.89 -3.37
N ALA A 223 -13.04 46.47 -4.57
CA ALA A 223 -12.81 47.90 -4.74
C ALA A 223 -13.94 48.73 -4.11
N VAL A 224 -15.21 48.40 -4.35
CA VAL A 224 -16.35 49.14 -3.74
C VAL A 224 -16.47 48.91 -2.23
N CYS A 225 -16.00 47.76 -1.73
CA CYS A 225 -15.92 47.49 -0.30
C CYS A 225 -14.74 48.21 0.39
N GLY A 226 -13.82 48.84 -0.36
CA GLY A 226 -12.69 49.59 0.19
C GLY A 226 -11.47 48.71 0.53
N VAL A 227 -11.31 47.57 -0.14
CA VAL A 227 -10.12 46.73 -0.02
C VAL A 227 -8.96 47.38 -0.79
N PRO A 228 -7.78 47.58 -0.18
CA PRO A 228 -6.61 48.07 -0.91
C PRO A 228 -6.11 47.05 -1.95
N ASP A 229 -5.69 47.52 -3.12
CA ASP A 229 -5.17 46.68 -4.22
C ASP A 229 -4.03 45.74 -3.75
N SER A 230 -3.18 46.20 -2.84
CA SER A 230 -2.08 45.41 -2.28
C SER A 230 -2.53 44.20 -1.47
N LYS A 231 -3.75 44.21 -0.92
CA LYS A 231 -4.33 43.13 -0.12
C LYS A 231 -5.27 42.23 -0.91
N PHE A 232 -5.60 42.61 -2.15
CA PHE A 232 -6.59 41.94 -2.99
C PHE A 232 -6.43 40.41 -3.01
N ARG A 233 -5.23 39.90 -3.33
CA ARG A 233 -4.95 38.46 -3.38
C ARG A 233 -5.13 37.77 -2.03
N THR A 234 -4.65 38.39 -0.96
CA THR A 234 -4.76 37.83 0.39
C THR A 234 -6.22 37.76 0.85
N ILE A 235 -7.04 38.75 0.50
CA ILE A 235 -8.47 38.75 0.83
C ILE A 235 -9.23 37.73 -0.04
N CYS A 236 -8.91 37.58 -1.33
CA CYS A 236 -9.47 36.49 -2.14
C CYS A 236 -9.19 35.11 -1.53
N SER A 237 -7.96 34.88 -1.08
CA SER A 237 -7.59 33.63 -0.43
C SER A 237 -8.36 33.37 0.87
N THR A 238 -8.70 34.42 1.62
CA THR A 238 -9.53 34.31 2.83
C THR A 238 -11.01 34.09 2.48
N VAL A 239 -11.56 34.75 1.46
CA VAL A 239 -12.94 34.52 0.97
C VAL A 239 -13.12 33.08 0.47
N ASP A 240 -12.14 32.50 -0.22
CA ASP A 240 -12.22 31.11 -0.71
C ASP A 240 -12.45 30.08 0.42
N LYS A 241 -12.10 30.42 1.66
CA LYS A 241 -12.29 29.55 2.82
C LYS A 241 -13.75 29.45 3.27
N LEU A 242 -14.66 30.30 2.75
CA LEU A 242 -16.10 30.23 3.06
C LEU A 242 -16.76 28.92 2.67
N ASP A 243 -16.11 28.11 1.83
CA ASP A 243 -16.58 26.77 1.51
C ASP A 243 -16.44 25.77 2.68
N LYS A 244 -15.60 26.10 3.68
CA LYS A 244 -15.25 25.22 4.82
C LYS A 244 -15.33 25.91 6.18
N ALA A 245 -15.39 27.23 6.21
CA ALA A 245 -15.41 28.06 7.41
C ALA A 245 -16.64 28.95 7.41
N THR A 246 -17.06 29.38 8.61
CA THR A 246 -18.16 30.33 8.75
C THR A 246 -17.74 31.72 8.32
N TRP A 247 -18.72 32.60 8.06
CA TRP A 247 -18.44 34.00 7.77
C TRP A 247 -17.69 34.68 8.93
N GLU A 248 -18.03 34.35 10.17
CA GLU A 248 -17.41 34.92 11.37
C GLU A 248 -15.92 34.58 11.45
N ASP A 249 -15.54 33.34 11.14
CA ASP A 249 -14.14 32.90 11.11
C ASP A 249 -13.37 33.62 10.00
N VAL A 250 -13.97 33.71 8.81
CA VAL A 250 -13.40 34.38 7.64
C VAL A 250 -13.22 35.88 7.90
N LYS A 251 -14.22 36.55 8.48
CA LYS A 251 -14.15 37.96 8.89
C LYS A 251 -13.05 38.18 9.93
N SER A 252 -12.94 37.30 10.92
CA SER A 252 -11.92 37.38 11.97
C SER A 252 -10.51 37.28 11.38
N GLU A 253 -10.27 36.39 10.40
CA GLU A 253 -9.00 36.29 9.69
C GLU A 253 -8.68 37.56 8.89
N MET A 254 -9.66 38.11 8.15
CA MET A 254 -9.46 39.33 7.36
C MET A 254 -9.04 40.51 8.24
N VAL A 255 -9.67 40.68 9.39
CA VAL A 255 -9.40 41.81 10.29
C VAL A 255 -8.14 41.55 11.12
N GLY A 256 -8.05 40.41 11.79
CA GLY A 256 -6.99 40.11 12.75
C GLY A 256 -5.65 39.78 12.11
N GLU A 257 -5.64 39.00 11.02
CA GLU A 257 -4.39 38.52 10.41
C GLU A 257 -4.00 39.34 9.17
N LYS A 258 -4.97 39.71 8.33
CA LYS A 258 -4.70 40.46 7.09
C LYS A 258 -4.75 41.98 7.29
N GLY A 259 -5.21 42.44 8.45
CA GLY A 259 -5.29 43.86 8.81
C GLY A 259 -6.25 44.65 7.93
N LEU A 260 -7.35 44.05 7.46
CA LEU A 260 -8.43 44.75 6.78
C LEU A 260 -9.29 45.51 7.80
N SER A 261 -9.87 46.66 7.42
CA SER A 261 -10.76 47.38 8.33
C SER A 261 -12.04 46.56 8.61
N PRO A 262 -12.58 46.57 9.84
CA PRO A 262 -13.83 45.87 10.15
C PRO A 262 -14.99 46.27 9.25
N GLU A 263 -15.10 47.55 8.91
CA GLU A 263 -16.17 48.08 8.06
C GLU A 263 -16.05 47.59 6.62
N ALA A 264 -14.82 47.45 6.12
CA ALA A 264 -14.58 46.86 4.80
C ALA A 264 -14.93 45.36 4.80
N ALA A 265 -14.55 44.64 5.86
CA ALA A 265 -14.92 43.22 6.01
C ALA A 265 -16.45 43.05 6.09
N ASP A 266 -17.16 43.89 6.85
CA ASP A 266 -18.62 43.85 6.92
C ASP A 266 -19.29 44.07 5.56
N ARG A 267 -18.82 45.06 4.80
CA ARG A 267 -19.31 45.28 3.42
C ARG A 267 -19.01 44.11 2.49
N ILE A 268 -17.89 43.41 2.66
CA ILE A 268 -17.62 42.20 1.88
C ILE A 268 -18.66 41.13 2.21
N GLY A 269 -18.99 40.96 3.49
CA GLY A 269 -19.99 40.02 4.00
C GLY A 269 -21.35 40.15 3.31
N GLU A 270 -21.81 41.39 3.13
CA GLU A 270 -23.06 41.72 2.43
C GLU A 270 -23.14 41.10 1.02
N TYR A 271 -22.01 40.97 0.32
CA TYR A 271 -21.96 40.42 -1.03
C TYR A 271 -21.57 38.94 -1.08
N VAL A 272 -20.52 38.53 -0.36
CA VAL A 272 -19.97 37.16 -0.50
C VAL A 272 -20.90 36.07 0.02
N GLN A 273 -21.90 36.43 0.83
CA GLN A 273 -22.94 35.52 1.29
C GLN A 273 -24.08 35.34 0.27
N LEU A 274 -24.08 36.11 -0.83
CA LEU A 274 -25.10 36.03 -1.87
C LEU A 274 -24.78 34.92 -2.87
N HIS A 275 -25.77 34.07 -3.12
CA HIS A 275 -25.75 33.09 -4.19
C HIS A 275 -27.15 32.91 -4.79
N GLY A 276 -27.25 32.59 -6.08
CA GLY A 276 -28.53 32.49 -6.76
C GLY A 276 -28.40 32.23 -8.27
N GLY A 277 -29.48 32.49 -9.01
CA GLY A 277 -29.51 32.39 -10.46
C GLY A 277 -29.54 33.76 -11.14
N LEU A 278 -30.20 33.83 -12.31
CA LEU A 278 -30.34 35.06 -13.10
C LEU A 278 -30.91 36.25 -12.30
N GLY A 279 -31.87 36.01 -11.40
CA GLY A 279 -32.46 37.07 -10.57
C GLY A 279 -31.45 37.79 -9.67
N LEU A 280 -30.43 37.08 -9.16
CA LEU A 280 -29.36 37.71 -8.37
C LEU A 280 -28.47 38.60 -9.26
N ILE A 281 -28.18 38.15 -10.48
CA ILE A 281 -27.39 38.94 -11.45
C ILE A 281 -28.14 40.24 -11.78
N GLU A 282 -29.44 40.17 -12.01
CA GLU A 282 -30.27 41.35 -12.28
C GLU A 282 -30.34 42.29 -11.07
N GLN A 283 -30.46 41.75 -9.85
CA GLN A 283 -30.38 42.55 -8.63
C GLN A 283 -29.04 43.30 -8.52
N LEU A 284 -27.91 42.62 -8.74
CA LEU A 284 -26.58 43.23 -8.64
C LEU A 284 -26.28 44.22 -9.77
N LEU A 285 -26.89 44.06 -10.95
CA LEU A 285 -26.84 45.06 -12.01
C LEU A 285 -27.54 46.37 -11.62
N GLN A 286 -28.51 46.32 -10.69
CA GLN A 286 -29.18 47.50 -10.13
C GLN A 286 -28.52 48.01 -8.84
N ASP A 287 -27.50 47.33 -8.31
CA ASP A 287 -26.81 47.75 -7.09
C ASP A 287 -26.11 49.10 -7.32
N PRO A 288 -26.39 50.14 -6.51
CA PRO A 288 -25.89 51.49 -6.76
C PRO A 288 -24.38 51.65 -6.57
N LYS A 289 -23.72 50.75 -5.82
CA LYS A 289 -22.27 50.76 -5.63
C LYS A 289 -21.59 49.94 -6.72
N LEU A 290 -22.06 48.71 -6.95
CA LEU A 290 -21.43 47.76 -7.83
C LEU A 290 -21.61 48.13 -9.32
N SER A 291 -22.78 48.66 -9.70
CA SER A 291 -23.07 49.09 -11.09
C SER A 291 -22.20 50.25 -11.58
N GLN A 292 -21.66 51.06 -10.66
CA GLN A 292 -20.75 52.17 -10.98
C GLN A 292 -19.32 51.68 -11.25
N ASN A 293 -18.97 50.47 -10.78
CA ASN A 293 -17.67 49.87 -11.06
C ASN A 293 -17.68 49.25 -12.46
N LYS A 294 -16.84 49.77 -13.36
CA LYS A 294 -16.77 49.31 -14.76
C LYS A 294 -16.50 47.81 -14.88
N LEU A 295 -15.56 47.27 -14.10
CA LEU A 295 -15.17 45.85 -14.16
C LEU A 295 -16.31 44.95 -13.68
N ALA A 296 -16.93 45.29 -12.54
CA ALA A 296 -18.05 44.51 -12.04
C ALA A 296 -19.24 44.53 -13.00
N ARG A 297 -19.55 45.69 -13.60
CA ARG A 297 -20.62 45.81 -14.60
C ARG A 297 -20.38 44.97 -15.85
N GLU A 298 -19.15 44.96 -16.36
CA GLU A 298 -18.75 44.11 -17.50
C GLU A 298 -18.88 42.62 -17.14
N GLY A 299 -18.35 42.22 -15.98
CA GLY A 299 -18.46 40.84 -15.50
C GLY A 299 -19.92 40.40 -15.29
N LEU A 300 -20.76 41.24 -14.70
CA LEU A 300 -22.20 40.97 -14.53
C LEU A 300 -22.94 40.88 -15.86
N GLY A 301 -22.58 41.71 -16.84
CA GLY A 301 -23.11 41.64 -18.21
C GLY A 301 -22.77 40.30 -18.89
N ASP A 302 -21.53 39.86 -18.76
CA ASP A 302 -21.08 38.56 -19.27
C ASP A 302 -21.76 37.39 -18.52
N MET A 303 -21.97 37.49 -17.20
CA MET A 303 -22.74 36.50 -16.44
C MET A 303 -24.20 36.44 -16.89
N LYS A 304 -24.84 37.59 -17.17
CA LYS A 304 -26.20 37.61 -17.72
C LYS A 304 -26.28 36.86 -19.05
N LEU A 305 -25.39 37.19 -19.98
CA LEU A 305 -25.32 36.53 -21.29
C LEU A 305 -25.02 35.03 -21.18
N LEU A 306 -24.13 34.66 -20.27
CA LEU A 306 -23.83 33.26 -19.97
C LEU A 306 -25.09 32.51 -19.52
N PHE A 307 -25.89 33.06 -18.60
CA PHE A 307 -27.13 32.44 -18.13
C PHE A 307 -28.19 32.30 -19.24
N GLU A 308 -28.25 33.24 -20.18
CA GLU A 308 -29.09 33.11 -21.37
C GLU A 308 -28.69 31.87 -22.20
N TYR A 309 -27.40 31.70 -22.48
CA TYR A 309 -26.90 30.53 -23.22
C TYR A 309 -27.08 29.21 -22.45
N LEU A 310 -26.86 29.21 -21.13
CA LEU A 310 -27.05 28.04 -20.28
C LEU A 310 -28.53 27.61 -20.22
N THR A 311 -29.46 28.56 -20.33
CA THR A 311 -30.90 28.30 -20.46
C THR A 311 -31.20 27.61 -21.79
N LEU A 312 -30.61 28.09 -22.89
CA LEU A 312 -30.74 27.44 -24.21
C LEU A 312 -30.15 26.02 -24.23
N PHE A 313 -29.06 25.79 -23.50
CA PHE A 313 -28.48 24.46 -23.32
C PHE A 313 -29.23 23.55 -22.35
N GLY A 314 -30.26 24.07 -21.67
CA GLY A 314 -31.11 23.34 -20.74
C GLY A 314 -30.36 22.88 -19.49
N ILE A 315 -29.42 23.69 -18.98
CA ILE A 315 -28.62 23.35 -17.79
C ILE A 315 -28.61 24.44 -16.71
N ALA A 316 -29.35 25.55 -16.90
CA ALA A 316 -29.34 26.69 -15.97
C ALA A 316 -29.77 26.33 -14.53
N ASP A 317 -30.59 25.28 -14.36
CA ASP A 317 -31.02 24.75 -13.05
C ASP A 317 -29.87 24.13 -12.24
N LYS A 318 -28.78 23.74 -12.91
CA LYS A 318 -27.57 23.20 -12.28
C LYS A 318 -26.51 24.25 -11.97
N ILE A 319 -26.78 25.52 -12.29
CA ILE A 319 -25.81 26.61 -12.17
C ILE A 319 -26.22 27.53 -11.02
N SER A 320 -25.28 27.83 -10.13
CA SER A 320 -25.42 28.81 -9.06
C SER A 320 -24.38 29.90 -9.23
N PHE A 321 -24.82 31.12 -9.51
CA PHE A 321 -23.97 32.29 -9.40
C PHE A 321 -23.68 32.55 -7.91
N ASP A 322 -22.42 32.48 -7.50
CA ASP A 322 -22.00 32.46 -6.09
C ASP A 322 -20.78 33.35 -5.88
N LEU A 323 -20.97 34.45 -5.15
CA LEU A 323 -19.93 35.48 -4.96
C LEU A 323 -18.81 35.04 -3.99
N SER A 324 -19.03 33.97 -3.22
CA SER A 324 -17.99 33.38 -2.37
C SER A 324 -16.94 32.61 -3.18
N LEU A 325 -17.25 32.23 -4.42
CA LEU A 325 -16.32 31.51 -5.27
C LEU A 325 -15.21 32.45 -5.73
N ALA A 326 -14.08 32.42 -5.02
CA ALA A 326 -12.86 33.16 -5.32
C ALA A 326 -11.70 32.22 -5.71
N ARG A 327 -12.00 30.98 -6.10
CA ARG A 327 -11.01 29.99 -6.52
C ARG A 327 -10.38 30.35 -7.84
N GLY A 328 -9.07 30.16 -7.90
CA GLY A 328 -8.38 30.16 -9.16
C GLY A 328 -6.88 30.34 -9.02
N LEU A 329 -6.15 29.78 -9.98
CA LEU A 329 -4.75 30.15 -10.18
C LEU A 329 -4.72 31.62 -10.64
N ASP A 330 -3.64 32.32 -10.31
CA ASP A 330 -3.47 33.77 -10.52
C ASP A 330 -3.71 34.25 -11.97
N TYR A 331 -3.81 33.33 -12.93
CA TYR A 331 -3.95 33.61 -14.35
C TYR A 331 -5.39 33.78 -14.87
N TYR A 332 -6.43 33.53 -14.06
CA TYR A 332 -7.82 33.73 -14.53
C TYR A 332 -8.17 35.22 -14.67
N THR A 333 -8.90 35.55 -15.73
CA THR A 333 -9.21 36.93 -16.14
C THR A 333 -10.71 37.21 -16.31
N GLY A 334 -11.55 36.16 -16.33
CA GLY A 334 -13.00 36.27 -16.53
C GLY A 334 -13.73 35.26 -15.67
N VAL A 335 -14.61 34.46 -16.28
CA VAL A 335 -15.41 33.47 -15.56
C VAL A 335 -14.54 32.48 -14.80
N ILE A 336 -15.03 32.05 -13.65
CA ILE A 336 -14.49 30.97 -12.83
C ILE A 336 -15.65 30.10 -12.38
N TYR A 337 -15.41 28.80 -12.27
CA TYR A 337 -16.43 27.86 -11.85
C TYR A 337 -15.85 26.64 -11.12
N GLU A 338 -16.69 26.08 -10.26
CA GLU A 338 -16.42 24.86 -9.52
C GLU A 338 -17.69 24.01 -9.43
N ALA A 339 -17.59 22.76 -9.85
CA ALA A 339 -18.66 21.78 -9.68
C ALA A 339 -18.47 21.04 -8.35
N ILE A 340 -19.52 21.01 -7.53
CA ILE A 340 -19.56 20.31 -6.25
C ILE A 340 -20.65 19.23 -6.26
N LEU A 341 -20.47 18.18 -5.46
CA LEU A 341 -21.49 17.16 -5.26
C LEU A 341 -22.37 17.54 -4.06
N LEU A 342 -23.69 17.48 -4.23
CA LEU A 342 -24.64 17.92 -3.20
C LEU A 342 -24.85 16.86 -2.11
N GLN A 343 -24.94 15.58 -2.49
CA GLN A 343 -25.06 14.44 -1.58
C GLN A 343 -24.43 13.19 -2.20
N PRO A 344 -23.13 12.95 -2.01
CA PRO A 344 -22.53 11.69 -2.38
C PRO A 344 -22.99 10.59 -1.41
N TRP A 345 -23.41 9.45 -1.96
CA TRP A 345 -23.80 8.23 -1.24
C TRP A 345 -23.00 7.98 0.06
N GLY A 346 -23.58 8.31 1.22
CA GLY A 346 -22.99 8.04 2.54
C GLY A 346 -21.83 8.95 2.97
N TRP A 347 -21.54 10.04 2.25
CA TRP A 347 -20.52 11.03 2.63
C TRP A 347 -21.14 12.25 3.31
N PRO A 348 -20.45 12.87 4.29
CA PRO A 348 -20.89 14.15 4.84
C PRO A 348 -21.01 15.22 3.74
N VAL A 349 -22.03 16.07 3.86
CA VAL A 349 -22.25 17.26 3.02
C VAL A 349 -20.95 18.07 2.95
N GLY A 350 -20.46 18.39 1.75
CA GLY A 350 -19.19 19.10 1.55
C GLY A 350 -18.06 18.27 0.89
N VAL A 351 -18.38 17.29 0.05
CA VAL A 351 -17.39 16.68 -0.84
C VAL A 351 -16.94 17.74 -1.84
N GLY A 352 -15.70 18.22 -1.69
CA GLY A 352 -15.19 19.38 -2.44
C GLY A 352 -15.25 19.26 -3.97
N GLY A 353 -14.77 20.28 -4.68
CA GLY A 353 -14.82 20.37 -6.14
C GLY A 353 -14.44 19.11 -6.92
N VAL A 354 -15.34 18.65 -7.79
CA VAL A 354 -15.15 17.51 -8.72
C VAL A 354 -14.82 17.96 -10.14
N ALA A 355 -15.01 19.24 -10.44
CA ALA A 355 -14.47 19.90 -11.62
C ALA A 355 -14.28 21.38 -11.28
N GLY A 356 -13.39 22.06 -11.98
CA GLY A 356 -13.27 23.50 -11.87
C GLY A 356 -12.35 24.05 -12.94
N CYS A 357 -12.56 25.31 -13.33
CA CYS A 357 -11.68 26.11 -14.19
C CYS A 357 -12.29 27.50 -14.43
N GLY A 358 -11.90 28.16 -15.52
CA GLY A 358 -12.32 29.51 -15.88
C GLY A 358 -11.66 30.02 -17.16
N ARG A 359 -11.84 31.31 -17.45
CA ARG A 359 -11.25 32.05 -18.57
C ARG A 359 -9.93 32.70 -18.19
N TYR A 360 -8.89 32.57 -19.03
CA TYR A 360 -7.51 32.96 -18.74
C TYR A 360 -6.78 33.59 -19.96
N ASP A 361 -7.27 34.73 -20.42
CA ASP A 361 -6.87 35.31 -21.72
C ASP A 361 -5.42 35.86 -21.75
N GLY A 362 -4.80 36.04 -20.57
CA GLY A 362 -3.45 36.58 -20.44
C GLY A 362 -2.33 35.55 -20.54
N LEU A 363 -2.60 34.26 -20.30
CA LEU A 363 -1.55 33.28 -20.04
C LEU A 363 -0.66 33.00 -21.26
N VAL A 364 -1.26 32.85 -22.44
CA VAL A 364 -0.53 32.60 -23.70
C VAL A 364 0.38 33.77 -24.06
N GLY A 365 -0.09 35.00 -23.82
CA GLY A 365 0.69 36.22 -24.06
C GLY A 365 1.96 36.32 -23.22
N MET A 366 2.05 35.60 -22.10
CA MET A 366 3.29 35.54 -21.31
C MET A 366 4.38 34.65 -21.94
N PHE A 367 4.04 33.81 -22.93
CA PHE A 367 4.98 32.94 -23.64
C PHE A 367 5.25 33.41 -25.06
N ASP A 368 4.33 34.17 -25.66
CA ASP A 368 4.53 34.75 -26.99
C ASP A 368 5.59 35.88 -26.94
N PRO A 369 6.65 35.84 -27.77
CA PRO A 369 7.70 36.86 -27.76
C PRO A 369 7.21 38.28 -28.06
N LYS A 370 6.05 38.44 -28.72
CA LYS A 370 5.44 39.73 -29.03
C LYS A 370 4.30 40.08 -28.07
N GLY A 371 4.08 39.29 -27.02
CA GLY A 371 3.00 39.47 -26.07
C GLY A 371 1.62 39.29 -26.69
N ARG A 372 1.49 38.57 -27.81
CA ARG A 372 0.19 38.35 -28.45
C ARG A 372 -0.72 37.56 -27.52
N LYS A 373 -1.86 38.16 -27.17
CA LYS A 373 -2.89 37.49 -26.39
C LYS A 373 -3.66 36.50 -27.26
N VAL A 374 -3.92 35.32 -26.72
CA VAL A 374 -4.84 34.33 -27.27
C VAL A 374 -5.84 34.03 -26.17
N PRO A 375 -7.09 34.51 -26.29
CA PRO A 375 -8.12 34.25 -25.29
C PRO A 375 -8.33 32.74 -25.12
N CYS A 376 -8.49 32.29 -23.88
CA CYS A 376 -8.62 30.87 -23.56
C CYS A 376 -9.64 30.68 -22.45
N VAL A 377 -10.47 29.65 -22.58
CA VAL A 377 -11.35 29.14 -21.53
C VAL A 377 -11.32 27.62 -21.56
N GLY A 378 -11.43 26.96 -20.42
CA GLY A 378 -11.45 25.51 -20.40
C GLY A 378 -11.94 24.94 -19.10
N VAL A 379 -11.83 23.63 -18.91
CA VAL A 379 -12.24 22.92 -17.71
C VAL A 379 -11.28 21.79 -17.35
N SER A 380 -11.01 21.60 -16.05
CA SER A 380 -10.32 20.42 -15.51
C SER A 380 -11.29 19.59 -14.68
N ILE A 381 -11.41 18.30 -15.00
CA ILE A 381 -12.20 17.35 -14.20
C ILE A 381 -11.32 16.77 -13.08
N GLY A 382 -11.76 16.91 -11.83
CA GLY A 382 -11.15 16.38 -10.60
C GLY A 382 -11.29 14.86 -10.50
N ILE A 383 -10.65 14.15 -11.42
CA ILE A 383 -10.97 12.75 -11.72
C ILE A 383 -10.63 11.77 -10.59
N GLU A 384 -9.61 12.04 -9.77
CA GLU A 384 -9.27 11.15 -8.64
C GLU A 384 -10.38 11.06 -7.58
N ARG A 385 -11.13 12.14 -7.38
CA ARG A 385 -12.30 12.14 -6.49
C ARG A 385 -13.41 11.30 -7.10
N ILE A 386 -13.66 11.45 -8.40
CA ILE A 386 -14.64 10.64 -9.14
C ILE A 386 -14.27 9.15 -9.08
N PHE A 387 -13.01 8.78 -9.29
CA PHE A 387 -12.57 7.40 -9.16
C PHE A 387 -12.84 6.84 -7.76
N SER A 388 -12.56 7.61 -6.71
CA SER A 388 -12.80 7.18 -5.33
C SER A 388 -14.29 6.92 -5.08
N ILE A 389 -15.17 7.79 -5.57
CA ILE A 389 -16.63 7.64 -5.45
C ILE A 389 -17.12 6.41 -6.23
N MET A 390 -16.62 6.23 -7.46
CA MET A 390 -16.98 5.09 -8.31
C MET A 390 -16.49 3.76 -7.72
N GLU A 391 -15.27 3.72 -7.18
CA GLU A 391 -14.72 2.55 -6.48
C GLU A 391 -15.62 2.14 -5.30
N GLN A 392 -16.05 3.10 -4.48
CA GLN A 392 -16.95 2.84 -3.36
C GLN A 392 -18.36 2.44 -3.79
N LYS A 393 -18.92 3.09 -4.82
CA LYS A 393 -20.23 2.74 -5.37
C LYS A 393 -20.24 1.27 -5.80
N VAL A 394 -19.18 0.81 -6.46
CA VAL A 394 -19.11 -0.59 -6.89
C VAL A 394 -18.91 -1.53 -5.70
N GLU A 395 -18.08 -1.17 -4.72
CA GLU A 395 -17.93 -1.96 -3.49
C GLU A 395 -19.24 -2.12 -2.71
N ALA A 396 -20.06 -1.07 -2.65
CA ALA A 396 -21.37 -1.12 -2.01
C ALA A 396 -22.41 -1.94 -2.80
N SER A 397 -22.30 -2.01 -4.12
CA SER A 397 -23.26 -2.73 -4.98
C SER A 397 -23.07 -4.25 -5.03
N GLU A 398 -21.99 -4.79 -4.43
CA GLU A 398 -21.52 -6.18 -4.58
C GLU A 398 -21.31 -6.66 -6.04
N GLU A 399 -21.42 -5.77 -7.03
CA GLU A 399 -21.22 -6.10 -8.43
C GLU A 399 -19.78 -6.54 -8.69
N LYS A 400 -19.63 -7.72 -9.31
CA LYS A 400 -18.33 -8.22 -9.74
C LYS A 400 -17.84 -7.43 -10.95
N ILE A 401 -16.86 -6.55 -10.75
CA ILE A 401 -16.18 -5.87 -11.85
C ILE A 401 -15.34 -6.87 -12.62
N ARG A 402 -15.61 -6.97 -13.92
CA ARG A 402 -14.74 -7.67 -14.85
C ARG A 402 -13.45 -6.88 -15.07
N THR A 403 -12.31 -7.51 -14.82
CA THR A 403 -10.98 -6.94 -15.08
C THR A 403 -10.39 -7.40 -16.42
N THR A 404 -11.14 -8.22 -17.16
CA THR A 404 -10.78 -8.73 -18.47
C THR A 404 -12.01 -8.78 -19.37
N GLU A 405 -11.79 -8.62 -20.67
CA GLU A 405 -12.85 -8.63 -21.69
C GLU A 405 -12.98 -9.98 -22.39
N THR A 406 -12.35 -11.04 -21.86
CA THR A 406 -12.43 -12.41 -22.39
C THR A 406 -13.87 -12.87 -22.61
N GLN A 407 -14.23 -13.20 -23.84
CA GLN A 407 -15.58 -13.60 -24.20
C GLN A 407 -15.78 -15.12 -24.05
N VAL A 408 -14.75 -15.90 -24.40
CA VAL A 408 -14.82 -17.36 -24.39
C VAL A 408 -13.51 -17.96 -23.87
N LEU A 409 -13.61 -19.15 -23.26
CA LEU A 409 -12.47 -20.00 -22.88
C LEU A 409 -12.54 -21.29 -23.71
N VAL A 410 -11.49 -21.57 -24.49
CA VAL A 410 -11.38 -22.81 -25.26
C VAL A 410 -10.81 -23.88 -24.33
N ALA A 411 -11.64 -24.85 -23.97
CA ALA A 411 -11.30 -25.94 -23.08
C ALA A 411 -11.59 -27.30 -23.72
N ALA A 412 -10.88 -28.33 -23.27
CA ALA A 412 -11.13 -29.71 -23.68
C ALA A 412 -11.00 -30.64 -22.48
N ALA A 413 -12.00 -31.50 -22.28
CA ALA A 413 -11.99 -32.52 -21.23
C ALA A 413 -11.05 -33.68 -21.56
N GLN A 414 -10.84 -33.96 -22.85
CA GLN A 414 -10.01 -35.07 -23.33
C GLN A 414 -8.53 -34.69 -23.39
N LYS A 415 -7.67 -35.70 -23.24
CA LYS A 415 -6.21 -35.54 -23.38
C LYS A 415 -5.83 -35.32 -24.84
N LYS A 416 -4.62 -34.79 -25.08
CA LYS A 416 -4.00 -34.59 -26.41
C LYS A 416 -4.66 -33.59 -27.38
N LEU A 417 -5.70 -32.86 -26.99
CA LEU A 417 -6.34 -31.85 -27.85
C LEU A 417 -5.72 -30.45 -27.76
N LEU A 418 -4.42 -30.31 -27.45
CA LEU A 418 -3.83 -28.95 -27.36
C LEU A 418 -3.75 -28.27 -28.72
N GLU A 419 -3.29 -29.00 -29.75
CA GLU A 419 -3.13 -28.46 -31.11
C GLU A 419 -4.47 -27.95 -31.66
N GLU A 420 -5.53 -28.74 -31.52
CA GLU A 420 -6.89 -28.31 -31.88
C GLU A 420 -7.36 -27.07 -31.11
N ARG A 421 -7.06 -27.00 -29.80
CA ARG A 421 -7.39 -25.82 -29.00
C ARG A 421 -6.59 -24.59 -29.44
N LEU A 422 -5.31 -24.73 -29.74
CA LEU A 422 -4.47 -23.61 -30.22
C LEU A 422 -4.91 -23.12 -31.58
N LYS A 423 -5.26 -24.05 -32.49
CA LYS A 423 -5.82 -23.74 -33.80
C LYS A 423 -7.12 -22.94 -33.66
N LEU A 424 -8.06 -23.44 -32.85
CA LEU A 424 -9.32 -22.73 -32.59
C LEU A 424 -9.10 -21.38 -31.89
N ILE A 425 -8.19 -21.29 -30.92
CA ILE A 425 -7.84 -20.01 -30.27
C ILE A 425 -7.32 -19.00 -31.30
N SER A 426 -6.45 -19.42 -32.21
CA SER A 426 -5.94 -18.55 -33.29
C SER A 426 -7.08 -18.08 -34.20
N GLU A 427 -7.94 -19.00 -34.66
CA GLU A 427 -9.08 -18.67 -35.51
C GLU A 427 -10.04 -17.67 -34.82
N LEU A 428 -10.24 -17.82 -33.50
CA LEU A 428 -11.06 -16.90 -32.71
C LEU A 428 -10.38 -15.53 -32.54
N TRP A 429 -9.07 -15.48 -32.29
CA TRP A 429 -8.31 -14.21 -32.26
C TRP A 429 -8.32 -13.50 -33.62
N ASP A 430 -8.11 -14.24 -34.72
CA ASP A 430 -8.12 -13.72 -36.09
C ASP A 430 -9.52 -13.19 -36.48
N SER A 431 -10.57 -13.73 -35.87
CA SER A 431 -11.96 -13.26 -36.01
C SER A 431 -12.31 -12.09 -35.07
N GLY A 432 -11.34 -11.58 -34.30
CA GLY A 432 -11.53 -10.46 -33.36
C GLY A 432 -12.20 -10.82 -32.04
N ILE A 433 -12.34 -12.11 -31.71
CA ILE A 433 -12.92 -12.57 -30.44
C ILE A 433 -11.85 -12.54 -29.35
N LYS A 434 -12.15 -11.83 -28.25
CA LYS A 434 -11.23 -11.64 -27.12
C LYS A 434 -11.17 -12.91 -26.28
N MET A 435 -9.98 -13.47 -26.08
CA MET A 435 -9.78 -14.78 -25.44
C MET A 435 -8.59 -14.80 -24.47
N TRP A 436 -8.69 -15.63 -23.42
CA TRP A 436 -7.62 -15.93 -22.47
C TRP A 436 -7.16 -17.39 -22.65
N SER A 437 -5.84 -17.62 -22.69
CA SER A 437 -5.25 -18.95 -22.70
C SER A 437 -4.44 -19.19 -21.42
N ASP A 438 -4.84 -20.17 -20.62
CA ASP A 438 -3.94 -20.77 -19.63
C ASP A 438 -2.84 -21.53 -20.39
N ALA A 439 -1.69 -20.90 -20.62
CA ALA A 439 -0.58 -21.55 -21.30
C ALA A 439 0.07 -22.57 -20.35
N ILE A 440 -0.39 -23.82 -20.42
CA ILE A 440 0.30 -24.96 -19.81
C ILE A 440 1.57 -25.24 -20.62
N ASN A 441 2.73 -25.25 -19.96
CA ASN A 441 4.00 -25.63 -20.59
C ASN A 441 3.94 -27.08 -21.13
N GLN A 442 3.83 -27.19 -22.45
CA GLN A 442 3.58 -28.46 -23.14
C GLN A 442 4.76 -29.43 -23.05
N ASN A 443 6.00 -28.93 -22.98
CA ASN A 443 7.20 -29.76 -22.82
C ASN A 443 7.19 -30.46 -21.46
N ASN A 444 6.87 -29.73 -20.40
CA ASN A 444 6.79 -30.29 -19.05
C ASN A 444 5.63 -31.28 -18.91
N LYS A 445 4.47 -31.01 -19.54
CA LYS A 445 3.32 -31.92 -19.53
C LYS A 445 3.58 -33.21 -20.33
N THR A 446 4.23 -33.11 -21.48
CA THR A 446 4.60 -34.27 -22.30
C THR A 446 5.63 -35.13 -21.59
N ALA A 447 6.63 -34.49 -20.95
CA ALA A 447 7.60 -35.19 -20.10
C ALA A 447 6.93 -35.92 -18.93
N LEU A 448 5.92 -35.33 -18.29
CA LEU A 448 5.14 -35.99 -17.25
C LEU A 448 4.41 -37.24 -17.79
N LEU A 449 3.73 -37.12 -18.93
CA LEU A 449 3.01 -38.25 -19.53
C LEU A 449 3.93 -39.37 -19.99
N ALA A 450 5.08 -39.02 -20.59
CA ALA A 450 6.11 -39.99 -20.98
C ALA A 450 6.68 -40.70 -19.75
N TRP A 451 6.98 -39.95 -18.68
CA TRP A 451 7.48 -40.51 -17.42
C TRP A 451 6.46 -41.46 -16.78
N VAL A 452 5.18 -41.09 -16.71
CA VAL A 452 4.10 -41.96 -16.20
C VAL A 452 3.99 -43.25 -17.02
N LYS A 453 4.05 -43.15 -18.36
CA LYS A 453 3.99 -44.32 -19.25
C LYS A 453 5.21 -45.24 -19.08
N MET A 454 6.41 -44.65 -18.98
CA MET A 454 7.67 -45.38 -18.84
C MET A 454 7.81 -46.07 -17.48
N THR A 455 7.38 -45.41 -16.40
CA THR A 455 7.53 -45.91 -15.03
C THR A 455 6.36 -46.79 -14.56
N GLY A 456 5.23 -46.77 -15.27
CA GLY A 456 4.00 -47.47 -14.86
C GLY A 456 3.34 -46.87 -13.60
N ILE A 457 3.79 -45.71 -13.14
CA ILE A 457 3.31 -45.07 -11.92
C ILE A 457 1.90 -44.51 -12.11
N GLN A 458 0.97 -44.90 -11.23
CA GLN A 458 -0.39 -44.36 -11.22
C GLN A 458 -0.46 -43.07 -10.40
N LEU A 459 -0.87 -41.96 -11.02
CA LEU A 459 -1.17 -40.70 -10.34
C LEU A 459 -2.68 -40.54 -10.18
N VAL A 460 -3.17 -40.36 -8.95
CA VAL A 460 -4.60 -40.22 -8.65
C VAL A 460 -4.90 -38.79 -8.24
N GLN A 461 -5.85 -38.14 -8.92
CA GLN A 461 -6.25 -36.76 -8.61
C GLN A 461 -7.56 -36.73 -7.80
N VAL A 462 -7.51 -36.19 -6.58
CA VAL A 462 -8.64 -36.09 -5.65
C VAL A 462 -8.65 -34.70 -4.99
N ASN A 463 -9.77 -33.99 -5.04
CA ASN A 463 -9.99 -32.71 -4.34
C ASN A 463 -8.88 -31.66 -4.55
N GLY A 464 -8.41 -31.49 -5.79
CA GLY A 464 -7.36 -30.52 -6.12
C GLY A 464 -5.95 -30.93 -5.65
N GLN A 465 -5.74 -32.21 -5.32
CA GLN A 465 -4.44 -32.80 -5.03
C GLN A 465 -4.20 -33.95 -6.02
N ARG A 466 -3.02 -33.99 -6.64
CA ARG A 466 -2.59 -35.15 -7.43
C ARG A 466 -1.56 -35.93 -6.62
N LYS A 467 -1.91 -37.17 -6.35
CA LYS A 467 -1.23 -38.04 -5.42
C LYS A 467 -0.43 -39.09 -6.15
N TYR A 468 0.79 -39.28 -5.68
CA TYR A 468 1.64 -40.41 -5.95
C TYR A 468 1.83 -41.20 -4.65
N GLY A 469 1.66 -42.51 -4.71
CA GLY A 469 1.71 -43.35 -3.51
C GLY A 469 0.45 -43.27 -2.65
N GLY A 470 0.56 -43.91 -1.49
CA GLY A 470 -0.48 -44.63 -0.75
C GLY A 470 0.18 -45.90 -0.17
N PRO A 471 -0.41 -46.67 0.76
CA PRO A 471 0.24 -47.88 1.24
C PRO A 471 0.66 -48.73 0.02
N PRO A 472 1.96 -49.02 -0.19
CA PRO A 472 2.43 -49.78 -1.34
C PRO A 472 1.67 -51.11 -1.49
N PRO A 473 1.46 -51.64 -2.71
CA PRO A 473 0.92 -52.99 -2.88
C PRO A 473 1.77 -53.99 -2.06
N GLY A 474 1.15 -54.65 -1.08
CA GLY A 474 1.84 -55.55 -0.13
C GLY A 474 2.43 -54.89 1.13
N TRP A 475 2.11 -53.63 1.44
CA TRP A 475 2.52 -52.97 2.68
C TRP A 475 1.80 -53.56 3.90
N ILE A 476 2.55 -54.20 4.78
CA ILE A 476 2.09 -54.76 6.04
C ILE A 476 2.70 -53.91 7.16
N GLY A 477 1.91 -53.00 7.74
CA GLY A 477 2.33 -52.12 8.84
C GLY A 477 1.54 -50.81 8.94
N GLU A 478 1.60 -50.16 10.11
CA GLU A 478 0.96 -48.87 10.38
C GLU A 478 1.47 -47.73 9.46
N PRO A 479 0.67 -46.67 9.22
CA PRO A 479 1.12 -45.49 8.48
C PRO A 479 2.35 -44.82 9.14
N PRO A 480 3.22 -44.12 8.38
CA PRO A 480 4.36 -43.43 8.98
C PRO A 480 3.93 -42.39 10.01
N LEU A 481 4.59 -42.42 11.18
CA LEU A 481 4.35 -41.58 12.34
C LEU A 481 4.42 -40.08 12.01
N SER A 482 3.75 -39.25 12.82
CA SER A 482 3.78 -37.78 12.69
C SER A 482 5.22 -37.24 12.71
N GLY A 483 5.47 -36.22 11.89
CA GLY A 483 6.81 -35.67 11.63
C GLY A 483 7.59 -36.37 10.51
N SER A 484 7.00 -37.37 9.83
CA SER A 484 7.58 -37.99 8.62
C SER A 484 7.19 -37.29 7.32
N GLU A 485 6.51 -36.14 7.37
CA GLU A 485 6.10 -35.35 6.20
C GLU A 485 6.82 -34.00 6.13
N VAL A 486 7.21 -33.61 4.92
CA VAL A 486 7.78 -32.30 4.60
C VAL A 486 6.84 -31.49 3.73
N PHE A 487 6.82 -30.18 3.97
CA PHE A 487 6.18 -29.19 3.10
C PHE A 487 7.19 -28.66 2.10
N ILE A 488 6.75 -28.54 0.85
CA ILE A 488 7.56 -28.08 -0.28
C ILE A 488 6.86 -26.84 -0.84
N GLY A 489 7.49 -25.66 -0.72
CA GLY A 489 6.95 -24.39 -1.20
C GLY A 489 7.85 -23.73 -2.23
N LYS A 490 7.37 -22.61 -2.80
CA LYS A 490 8.04 -21.88 -3.88
C LYS A 490 8.28 -22.74 -5.13
N LEU A 491 7.37 -23.68 -5.42
CA LEU A 491 7.43 -24.45 -6.65
C LEU A 491 7.03 -23.57 -7.85
N PRO A 492 7.79 -23.60 -8.96
CA PRO A 492 7.30 -23.09 -10.23
C PRO A 492 6.00 -23.80 -10.64
N GLN A 493 5.01 -23.05 -11.10
CA GLN A 493 3.65 -23.54 -11.35
C GLN A 493 3.56 -24.59 -12.47
N ASP A 494 4.58 -24.66 -13.34
CA ASP A 494 4.66 -25.55 -14.49
C ASP A 494 5.60 -26.76 -14.28
N ILE A 495 6.09 -26.97 -13.06
CA ILE A 495 6.84 -28.18 -12.66
C ILE A 495 5.88 -29.26 -12.16
N TYR A 496 6.16 -30.51 -12.54
CA TYR A 496 5.32 -31.65 -12.20
C TYR A 496 6.11 -32.78 -11.53
N GLU A 497 5.36 -33.82 -11.17
CA GLU A 497 5.78 -35.00 -10.44
C GLU A 497 6.95 -35.74 -11.08
N ASN A 498 7.11 -35.70 -12.41
CA ASN A 498 8.23 -36.33 -13.10
C ASN A 498 9.60 -35.75 -12.73
N LYS A 499 9.66 -34.48 -12.29
CA LYS A 499 10.89 -33.86 -11.78
C LYS A 499 10.95 -33.95 -10.25
N LEU A 500 9.82 -33.75 -9.58
CA LEU A 500 9.77 -33.68 -8.12
C LEU A 500 9.88 -35.05 -7.44
N ILE A 501 9.20 -36.08 -7.92
CA ILE A 501 9.22 -37.39 -7.27
C ILE A 501 10.63 -38.00 -7.27
N PRO A 502 11.35 -38.07 -8.41
CA PRO A 502 12.72 -38.61 -8.40
C PRO A 502 13.67 -37.84 -7.47
N LEU A 503 13.54 -36.51 -7.43
CA LEU A 503 14.33 -35.65 -6.55
C LEU A 503 14.09 -35.96 -5.07
N PHE A 504 12.84 -36.18 -4.66
CA PHE A 504 12.52 -36.49 -3.27
C PHE A 504 12.77 -37.97 -2.94
N GLN A 505 12.68 -38.87 -3.91
CA GLN A 505 13.08 -40.28 -3.75
C GLN A 505 14.59 -40.45 -3.57
N SER A 506 15.42 -39.55 -4.12
CA SER A 506 16.88 -39.64 -3.96
C SER A 506 17.33 -39.45 -2.51
N VAL A 507 16.49 -38.87 -1.65
CA VAL A 507 16.79 -38.65 -0.23
C VAL A 507 16.26 -39.77 0.65
N GLY A 508 15.18 -40.44 0.26
CA GLY A 508 14.63 -41.54 1.03
C GLY A 508 13.35 -42.12 0.42
N LYS A 509 12.90 -43.25 0.98
CA LYS A 509 11.70 -43.95 0.49
C LYS A 509 10.44 -43.11 0.78
N LEU A 510 9.80 -42.63 -0.29
CA LEU A 510 8.52 -41.94 -0.22
C LEU A 510 7.39 -42.94 0.04
N TYR A 511 6.51 -42.58 0.97
CA TYR A 511 5.24 -43.25 1.25
C TYR A 511 4.10 -42.62 0.43
N GLU A 512 4.04 -41.28 0.41
CA GLU A 512 3.05 -40.51 -0.37
C GLU A 512 3.68 -39.19 -0.82
N PHE A 513 3.36 -38.74 -2.03
CA PHE A 513 3.68 -37.40 -2.52
C PHE A 513 2.41 -36.76 -3.06
N ARG A 514 2.14 -35.52 -2.67
CA ARG A 514 0.91 -34.80 -3.02
C ARG A 514 1.27 -33.45 -3.63
N LEU A 515 1.06 -33.31 -4.94
CA LEU A 515 1.17 -32.03 -5.64
C LEU A 515 -0.19 -31.35 -5.63
N MET A 516 -0.23 -30.09 -5.17
CA MET A 516 -1.48 -29.34 -5.13
C MET A 516 -1.77 -28.76 -6.50
N MET A 517 -2.95 -29.01 -7.04
CA MET A 517 -3.30 -28.71 -8.43
C MET A 517 -4.42 -27.65 -8.51
N THR A 518 -4.35 -26.80 -9.54
CA THR A 518 -5.48 -25.98 -9.98
C THR A 518 -6.39 -26.80 -10.91
N PHE A 519 -7.60 -26.31 -11.17
CA PHE A 519 -8.49 -26.89 -12.18
C PHE A 519 -7.95 -26.73 -13.61
N SER A 520 -7.07 -25.74 -13.84
CA SER A 520 -6.37 -25.53 -15.11
C SER A 520 -5.22 -26.52 -15.38
N GLY A 521 -4.87 -27.36 -14.41
CA GLY A 521 -3.84 -28.39 -14.57
C GLY A 521 -2.40 -27.94 -14.28
N LEU A 522 -2.21 -26.71 -13.78
CA LEU A 522 -0.97 -26.23 -13.17
C LEU A 522 -0.92 -26.61 -11.68
N ASN A 523 0.27 -26.59 -11.07
CA ASN A 523 0.38 -26.76 -9.63
C ASN A 523 0.18 -25.41 -8.88
N ARG A 524 -0.25 -25.47 -7.61
CA ARG A 524 -0.55 -24.29 -6.76
C ARG A 524 0.69 -23.66 -6.12
N GLY A 525 1.90 -24.03 -6.56
CA GLY A 525 3.17 -23.54 -6.03
C GLY A 525 3.68 -24.27 -4.78
N PHE A 526 3.03 -25.38 -4.38
CA PHE A 526 3.45 -26.19 -3.24
C PHE A 526 3.04 -27.67 -3.33
N ALA A 527 3.74 -28.52 -2.59
CA ALA A 527 3.54 -29.96 -2.50
C ALA A 527 3.85 -30.49 -1.09
N TYR A 528 3.47 -31.74 -0.82
CA TYR A 528 3.80 -32.47 0.40
C TYR A 528 4.48 -33.79 0.04
N ALA A 529 5.52 -34.15 0.78
CA ALA A 529 6.17 -35.45 0.64
C ALA A 529 6.22 -36.15 2.01
N LYS A 530 5.54 -37.28 2.12
CA LYS A 530 5.54 -38.15 3.29
C LYS A 530 6.51 -39.30 3.07
N TYR A 531 7.52 -39.41 3.93
CA TYR A 531 8.51 -40.47 3.91
C TYR A 531 8.09 -41.65 4.79
N SER A 532 8.72 -42.81 4.59
CA SER A 532 8.50 -44.00 5.42
C SER A 532 8.97 -43.84 6.87
N ASN A 533 9.86 -42.87 7.14
CA ASN A 533 10.35 -42.58 8.49
C ASN A 533 10.71 -41.09 8.67
N ARG A 534 10.72 -40.65 9.93
CA ARG A 534 11.04 -39.27 10.35
C ARG A 534 12.46 -38.84 9.98
N ARG A 535 13.42 -39.78 9.99
CA ARG A 535 14.82 -39.51 9.64
C ARG A 535 14.95 -39.06 8.18
N SER A 536 14.27 -39.72 7.26
CA SER A 536 14.28 -39.37 5.84
C SER A 536 13.66 -37.99 5.59
N ALA A 537 12.60 -37.63 6.33
CA ALA A 537 12.00 -36.29 6.27
C ALA A 537 12.98 -35.20 6.76
N GLN A 538 13.75 -35.46 7.82
CA GLN A 538 14.77 -34.52 8.30
C GLN A 538 15.92 -34.35 7.30
N ILE A 539 16.39 -35.46 6.71
CA ILE A 539 17.43 -35.41 5.68
C ILE A 539 16.93 -34.63 4.46
N ALA A 540 15.66 -34.81 4.06
CA ALA A 540 15.06 -34.06 2.96
C ALA A 540 15.02 -32.56 3.21
N ILE A 541 14.71 -32.12 4.44
CA ILE A 541 14.78 -30.70 4.80
C ILE A 541 16.21 -30.18 4.71
N ALA A 542 17.19 -30.94 5.21
CA ALA A 542 18.59 -30.53 5.20
C ALA A 542 19.18 -30.50 3.77
N ALA A 543 18.80 -31.45 2.92
CA ALA A 543 19.39 -31.64 1.60
C ALA A 543 18.68 -30.85 0.48
N LEU A 544 17.36 -30.68 0.56
CA LEU A 544 16.55 -30.12 -0.54
C LEU A 544 16.04 -28.70 -0.29
N ASN A 545 16.21 -28.14 0.91
CA ASN A 545 15.85 -26.75 1.16
C ASN A 545 16.82 -25.81 0.43
N ASN A 546 16.28 -24.85 -0.33
CA ASN A 546 16.97 -24.00 -1.31
C ASN A 546 17.55 -24.73 -2.53
N PHE A 547 17.12 -25.97 -2.80
CA PHE A 547 17.53 -26.68 -4.02
C PHE A 547 16.92 -26.02 -5.27
N GLU A 548 17.73 -25.77 -6.30
CA GLU A 548 17.26 -25.18 -7.56
C GLU A 548 16.69 -26.26 -8.48
N VAL A 549 15.35 -26.39 -8.51
CA VAL A 549 14.66 -27.31 -9.43
C VAL A 549 14.68 -26.86 -10.89
N GLN A 550 14.93 -25.56 -11.09
CA GLN A 550 15.18 -24.90 -12.35
C GLN A 550 16.12 -23.72 -12.06
N LYS A 551 16.95 -23.35 -13.04
CA LYS A 551 17.95 -22.27 -12.89
C LYS A 551 17.30 -21.01 -12.30
N GLY A 552 17.75 -20.59 -11.12
CA GLY A 552 17.23 -19.39 -10.42
C GLY A 552 15.90 -19.59 -9.69
N CYS A 553 15.41 -20.82 -9.54
CA CYS A 553 14.16 -21.15 -8.82
C CYS A 553 14.44 -22.09 -7.63
N PRO A 554 14.93 -21.56 -6.49
CA PRO A 554 15.16 -22.37 -5.29
C PRO A 554 13.83 -22.72 -4.60
N ILE A 555 13.62 -24.01 -4.34
CA ILE A 555 12.46 -24.49 -3.59
C ILE A 555 12.69 -24.36 -2.09
N MET A 556 11.62 -24.18 -1.33
CA MET A 556 11.66 -24.23 0.12
C MET A 556 11.19 -25.60 0.59
N VAL A 557 11.98 -26.27 1.42
CA VAL A 557 11.60 -27.54 2.04
C VAL A 557 11.69 -27.38 3.55
N CYS A 558 10.57 -27.56 4.24
CA CYS A 558 10.51 -27.43 5.69
C CYS A 558 9.62 -28.50 6.31
N ARG A 559 9.62 -28.59 7.63
CA ARG A 559 8.77 -29.54 8.35
C ARG A 559 7.30 -29.23 8.06
N SER A 560 6.52 -30.24 7.67
CA SER A 560 5.07 -30.09 7.53
C SER A 560 4.47 -29.76 8.90
N THR A 561 3.67 -28.71 8.97
CA THR A 561 3.01 -28.27 10.20
C THR A 561 1.54 -28.69 10.15
N GLU A 562 1.15 -29.55 11.06
CA GLU A 562 -0.25 -29.94 11.22
C GLU A 562 -1.00 -28.78 11.89
N LYS A 563 -1.82 -28.05 11.13
CA LYS A 563 -2.66 -26.98 11.69
C LYS A 563 -3.89 -27.61 12.34
N CYS A 564 -3.80 -27.94 13.62
CA CYS A 564 -4.89 -28.57 14.37
C CYS A 564 -5.65 -27.58 15.25
N GLU A 565 -5.36 -26.29 15.16
CA GLU A 565 -5.93 -25.27 16.06
C GLU A 565 -6.57 -24.14 15.26
N LEU A 566 -7.83 -23.84 15.59
CA LEU A 566 -8.62 -22.74 15.05
C LEU A 566 -8.82 -21.66 16.12
N CYS A 567 -9.04 -20.43 15.68
CA CYS A 567 -9.56 -19.36 16.51
C CYS A 567 -10.94 -18.93 16.01
N VAL A 568 -11.88 -18.73 16.92
CA VAL A 568 -13.23 -18.21 16.67
C VAL A 568 -13.35 -16.92 17.46
N ASP A 569 -13.39 -15.79 16.77
CA ASP A 569 -13.52 -14.45 17.35
C ASP A 569 -14.94 -13.90 17.16
N GLY A 570 -15.31 -12.91 17.98
CA GLY A 570 -16.65 -12.32 17.95
C GLY A 570 -17.70 -13.06 18.79
N LEU A 571 -17.29 -13.82 19.81
CA LEU A 571 -18.22 -14.44 20.76
C LEU A 571 -18.67 -13.41 21.82
N SER A 572 -19.94 -13.48 22.23
CA SER A 572 -20.46 -12.68 23.34
C SER A 572 -19.78 -13.05 24.67
N SER A 573 -19.63 -12.07 25.57
CA SER A 573 -19.08 -12.29 26.92
C SER A 573 -19.92 -13.23 27.80
N LEU A 574 -21.15 -13.54 27.38
CA LEU A 574 -22.10 -14.42 28.08
C LEU A 574 -21.94 -15.90 27.71
N VAL A 575 -21.12 -16.24 26.70
CA VAL A 575 -20.97 -17.63 26.24
C VAL A 575 -20.05 -18.38 27.20
N GLU A 576 -20.56 -19.43 27.83
CA GLU A 576 -19.76 -20.33 28.67
C GLU A 576 -19.11 -21.46 27.86
N GLN A 577 -17.92 -21.89 28.30
CA GLN A 577 -17.13 -22.93 27.65
C GLN A 577 -17.91 -24.25 27.45
N GLY A 578 -18.73 -24.64 28.43
CA GLY A 578 -19.52 -25.87 28.38
C GLY A 578 -20.60 -25.86 27.30
N GLN A 579 -21.25 -24.72 27.08
CA GLN A 579 -22.28 -24.58 26.05
C GLN A 579 -21.67 -24.57 24.65
N LEU A 580 -20.53 -23.89 24.47
CA LEU A 580 -19.78 -23.90 23.21
C LEU A 580 -19.28 -25.30 22.85
N GLN A 581 -18.90 -26.10 23.85
CA GLN A 581 -18.45 -27.47 23.66
C GLN A 581 -19.55 -28.38 23.12
N THR A 582 -20.74 -28.34 23.70
CA THR A 582 -21.89 -29.16 23.25
C THR A 582 -22.23 -28.86 21.80
N LEU A 583 -22.33 -27.58 21.44
CA LEU A 583 -22.69 -27.17 20.08
C LEU A 583 -21.61 -27.53 19.05
N LEU A 584 -20.32 -27.37 19.39
CA LEU A 584 -19.22 -27.76 18.50
C LEU A 584 -19.10 -29.28 18.33
N GLN A 585 -19.51 -30.08 19.30
CA GLN A 585 -19.54 -31.55 19.21
C GLN A 585 -20.68 -32.06 18.31
N GLU A 586 -21.78 -31.30 18.18
CA GLU A 586 -22.88 -31.63 17.25
C GLU A 586 -22.51 -31.35 15.78
N VAL A 587 -21.72 -30.30 15.53
CA VAL A 587 -21.42 -29.83 14.15
C VAL A 587 -20.01 -30.16 13.66
N THR A 588 -19.07 -30.51 14.56
CA THR A 588 -17.70 -30.89 14.20
C THR A 588 -17.24 -32.14 14.95
N THR A 589 -16.36 -32.92 14.32
CA THR A 589 -15.79 -34.14 14.94
C THR A 589 -14.33 -33.91 15.33
N GLY A 590 -13.90 -34.55 16.42
CA GLY A 590 -12.48 -34.60 16.82
C GLY A 590 -11.95 -33.39 17.59
N VAL A 591 -12.81 -32.62 18.27
CA VAL A 591 -12.41 -31.57 19.21
C VAL A 591 -11.74 -32.20 20.44
N LEU A 592 -10.55 -31.73 20.80
CA LEU A 592 -9.78 -32.14 21.97
C LEU A 592 -9.88 -31.15 23.14
N ASN A 593 -9.85 -29.85 22.84
CA ASN A 593 -9.84 -28.81 23.85
C ASN A 593 -10.42 -27.50 23.28
N ILE A 594 -11.12 -26.75 24.13
CA ILE A 594 -11.65 -25.43 23.84
C ILE A 594 -11.15 -24.50 24.95
N SER A 595 -10.55 -23.37 24.59
CA SER A 595 -10.06 -22.37 25.56
C SER A 595 -10.62 -21.00 25.22
N LEU A 596 -11.18 -20.30 26.20
CA LEU A 596 -11.76 -18.95 26.01
C LEU A 596 -10.77 -17.87 26.47
N TYR A 597 -10.70 -16.78 25.71
CA TYR A 597 -9.87 -15.62 25.98
C TYR A 597 -10.65 -14.33 25.76
N ARG A 598 -10.15 -13.22 26.29
CA ARG A 598 -10.67 -11.88 25.95
C ARG A 598 -10.30 -11.55 24.51
N SER A 599 -11.27 -11.12 23.69
CA SER A 599 -11.01 -10.75 22.30
C SER A 599 -10.05 -9.55 22.26
N PRO A 600 -8.96 -9.63 21.49
CA PRO A 600 -8.07 -8.49 21.23
C PRO A 600 -8.65 -7.53 20.17
N SER A 601 -9.70 -7.94 19.47
CA SER A 601 -10.24 -7.29 18.26
C SER A 601 -11.50 -6.49 18.55
N ARG A 602 -12.34 -6.97 19.49
CA ARG A 602 -13.60 -6.34 19.89
C ARG A 602 -13.63 -6.04 21.39
N ASN A 603 -13.94 -4.79 21.74
CA ASN A 603 -14.02 -4.36 23.14
C ASN A 603 -15.20 -5.05 23.83
N GLY A 604 -14.92 -5.94 24.80
CA GLY A 604 -15.96 -6.69 25.53
C GLY A 604 -16.32 -8.07 24.95
N GLY A 605 -15.75 -8.47 23.81
CA GLY A 605 -15.97 -9.80 23.21
C GLY A 605 -15.05 -10.89 23.73
N GLN A 606 -15.38 -12.16 23.44
CA GLN A 606 -14.56 -13.34 23.71
C GLN A 606 -14.02 -13.97 22.41
N LEU A 607 -12.87 -14.63 22.55
CA LEU A 607 -12.18 -15.41 21.52
C LEU A 607 -12.06 -16.86 22.00
N ALA A 608 -12.56 -17.83 21.24
CA ALA A 608 -12.33 -19.24 21.50
C ALA A 608 -11.18 -19.80 20.67
N VAL A 609 -10.30 -20.57 21.29
CA VAL A 609 -9.29 -21.39 20.62
C VAL A 609 -9.74 -22.84 20.66
N LEU A 610 -9.94 -23.43 19.49
CA LEU A 610 -10.40 -24.82 19.31
C LEU A 610 -9.23 -25.69 18.88
N LYS A 611 -8.93 -26.75 19.65
CA LYS A 611 -7.89 -27.73 19.33
C LYS A 611 -8.53 -29.03 18.87
N TYR A 612 -8.08 -29.56 17.74
CA TYR A 612 -8.56 -30.80 17.15
C TYR A 612 -7.51 -31.91 17.18
N ASN A 613 -7.97 -33.16 17.07
CA ASN A 613 -7.12 -34.36 17.06
C ASN A 613 -6.34 -34.56 15.76
N SER A 614 -6.70 -33.85 14.69
CA SER A 614 -6.04 -33.94 13.39
C SER A 614 -6.24 -32.67 12.56
N HIS A 615 -5.32 -32.41 11.63
CA HIS A 615 -5.45 -31.30 10.68
C HIS A 615 -6.69 -31.43 9.80
N ARG A 616 -7.06 -32.67 9.44
CA ARG A 616 -8.28 -32.96 8.67
C ARG A 616 -9.54 -32.57 9.46
N ALA A 617 -9.61 -32.93 10.73
CA ALA A 617 -10.73 -32.55 11.61
C ALA A 617 -10.83 -31.02 11.73
N ALA A 618 -9.71 -30.33 11.96
CA ALA A 618 -9.68 -28.87 12.02
C ALA A 618 -10.06 -28.19 10.70
N ALA A 619 -9.61 -28.72 9.55
CA ALA A 619 -9.93 -28.15 8.25
C ALA A 619 -11.41 -28.32 7.87
N MET A 620 -11.98 -29.49 8.19
CA MET A 620 -13.41 -29.75 8.01
C MET A 620 -14.24 -28.89 8.96
N ALA A 621 -13.83 -28.76 10.22
CA ALA A 621 -14.47 -27.88 11.17
C ALA A 621 -14.47 -26.42 10.70
N LYS A 622 -13.33 -25.89 10.23
CA LYS A 622 -13.27 -24.53 9.66
C LYS A 622 -14.24 -24.37 8.49
N LYS A 623 -14.29 -25.35 7.59
CA LYS A 623 -15.21 -25.33 6.45
C LYS A 623 -16.67 -25.31 6.92
N THR A 624 -17.06 -26.20 7.82
CA THR A 624 -18.43 -26.29 8.35
C THR A 624 -18.84 -25.02 9.09
N LEU A 625 -17.94 -24.44 9.89
CA LEU A 625 -18.23 -23.23 10.66
C LEU A 625 -18.31 -21.97 9.79
N VAL A 626 -17.55 -21.89 8.69
CA VAL A 626 -17.56 -20.74 7.75
C VAL A 626 -18.68 -20.85 6.71
N GLU A 627 -18.92 -22.03 6.13
CA GLU A 627 -19.94 -22.22 5.09
C GLU A 627 -21.34 -22.48 5.67
N GLY A 628 -21.44 -22.97 6.91
CA GLY A 628 -22.70 -23.29 7.57
C GLY A 628 -23.46 -22.09 8.14
N ASN A 629 -22.89 -20.88 8.06
CA ASN A 629 -23.46 -19.64 8.60
C ASN A 629 -24.02 -19.79 10.04
N LEU A 630 -23.30 -20.57 10.86
CA LEU A 630 -23.64 -20.81 12.26
C LEU A 630 -23.36 -19.54 13.07
N GLY A 631 -24.29 -18.59 13.01
CA GLY A 631 -24.37 -17.50 13.97
C GLY A 631 -24.60 -18.11 15.35
N LEU A 632 -23.53 -18.27 16.12
CA LEU A 632 -23.65 -18.63 17.53
C LEU A 632 -24.40 -17.49 18.24
N TYR A 633 -25.67 -17.72 18.56
CA TYR A 633 -26.56 -16.75 19.22
C TYR A 633 -26.82 -15.43 18.45
N GLY A 634 -26.83 -15.47 17.11
CA GLY A 634 -27.24 -14.32 16.29
C GLY A 634 -26.18 -13.26 16.07
N GLU A 635 -24.92 -13.49 16.48
CA GLU A 635 -23.78 -12.63 16.15
C GLU A 635 -22.89 -13.22 15.05
N GLU A 636 -22.26 -12.33 14.28
CA GLU A 636 -21.35 -12.66 13.19
C GLU A 636 -19.98 -13.07 13.76
N ILE A 637 -19.66 -14.37 13.64
CA ILE A 637 -18.41 -14.97 14.13
C ILE A 637 -17.32 -15.02 13.05
N GLU A 638 -16.07 -14.76 13.43
CA GLU A 638 -14.91 -14.88 12.54
C GLU A 638 -14.08 -16.13 12.87
N VAL A 639 -14.01 -17.08 11.94
CA VAL A 639 -13.28 -18.34 12.14
C VAL A 639 -12.00 -18.38 11.32
N ASP A 640 -10.85 -18.44 11.99
CA ASP A 640 -9.56 -18.42 11.33
C ASP A 640 -8.55 -19.45 11.89
N TRP A 641 -7.43 -19.65 11.20
CA TRP A 641 -6.36 -20.52 11.72
C TRP A 641 -5.59 -19.81 12.83
N LEU A 642 -5.31 -20.50 13.95
CA LEU A 642 -4.57 -19.88 15.05
C LEU A 642 -3.11 -19.59 14.64
N LYS A 643 -2.80 -18.30 14.48
CA LYS A 643 -1.47 -17.80 14.09
C LYS A 643 -0.47 -17.88 15.25
N VAL A 644 0.80 -18.13 14.94
CA VAL A 644 1.87 -18.32 15.95
C VAL A 644 2.04 -17.08 16.84
N ASP A 645 1.99 -15.89 16.26
CA ASP A 645 2.11 -14.62 16.98
C ASP A 645 0.94 -14.41 17.96
N MET A 646 -0.24 -14.92 17.61
CA MET A 646 -1.43 -14.87 18.45
C MET A 646 -1.29 -15.84 19.64
N LYS A 647 -0.72 -17.03 19.44
CA LYS A 647 -0.38 -17.96 20.55
C LYS A 647 0.55 -17.31 21.58
N GLN A 648 1.52 -16.52 21.13
CA GLN A 648 2.43 -15.80 22.02
C GLN A 648 1.71 -14.71 22.82
N LYS A 649 0.83 -13.94 22.17
CA LYS A 649 0.00 -12.91 22.83
C LYS A 649 -0.98 -13.48 23.86
N LEU A 650 -1.61 -14.62 23.54
CA LEU A 650 -2.55 -15.28 24.46
C LEU A 650 -1.83 -15.84 25.70
N ARG A 651 -0.59 -16.35 25.56
CA ARG A 651 0.24 -16.78 26.70
C ARG A 651 0.68 -15.63 27.60
N ALA A 652 1.01 -14.47 27.02
CA ALA A 652 1.39 -13.29 27.79
C ALA A 652 0.22 -12.70 28.61
N ASN A 653 -1.03 -12.94 28.18
CA ASN A 653 -2.23 -12.50 28.90
C ASN A 653 -2.65 -13.44 30.04
N SER A 654 -2.31 -14.74 29.99
CA SER A 654 -2.59 -15.68 31.08
C SER A 654 -1.68 -15.52 32.30
N GLU A 655 -0.51 -14.89 32.15
CA GLU A 655 0.47 -14.68 33.24
C GLU A 655 0.22 -13.40 34.07
N ARG A 656 -0.82 -12.61 33.78
CA ARG A 656 -1.10 -11.32 34.44
C ARG A 656 -2.21 -11.35 35.51
N THR A 657 -2.68 -12.52 35.92
CA THR A 657 -3.77 -12.64 36.92
C THR A 657 -3.40 -13.59 38.06
N PHE A 658 -2.72 -13.06 39.09
CA PHE A 658 -2.82 -13.52 40.48
C PHE A 658 -2.52 -12.33 41.43
N PRO A 659 -3.41 -11.98 42.38
CA PRO A 659 -3.10 -11.05 43.46
C PRO A 659 -2.59 -11.81 44.72
N GLU A 660 -1.73 -11.15 45.48
CA GLU A 660 -1.10 -11.61 46.73
C GLU A 660 -2.10 -11.83 47.88
N SER A 661 -1.86 -12.83 48.74
CA SER A 661 -1.80 -12.64 50.20
C SER A 661 -1.39 -13.93 50.95
N SER A 662 -0.76 -13.68 52.12
CA SER A 662 -0.46 -14.56 53.27
C SER A 662 0.88 -15.33 53.30
N GLN A 663 1.83 -14.79 54.09
CA GLN A 663 2.82 -15.58 54.84
C GLN A 663 2.16 -16.14 56.12
N PRO A 664 2.73 -17.18 56.77
CA PRO A 664 3.78 -16.94 57.78
C PRO A 664 4.89 -18.01 57.87
N GLY A 665 6.10 -17.57 58.26
CA GLY A 665 6.88 -18.24 59.32
C GLY A 665 8.11 -19.07 58.93
N GLY A 666 9.29 -18.58 59.37
CA GLY A 666 10.16 -19.42 60.23
C GLY A 666 11.56 -19.81 59.75
N CYS A 667 12.56 -19.20 60.37
CA CYS A 667 13.90 -19.70 60.74
C CYS A 667 15.05 -19.86 59.71
N GLU A 668 15.91 -18.84 59.77
CA GLU A 668 17.29 -18.89 60.31
C GLU A 668 18.49 -19.39 59.51
N ARG A 669 19.60 -18.73 59.88
CA ARG A 669 20.95 -18.71 59.31
C ARG A 669 21.68 -20.02 59.59
N ASP A 670 22.61 -20.40 58.71
CA ASP A 670 23.99 -20.65 59.13
C ASP A 670 24.98 -20.70 57.96
N SER A 671 26.20 -20.26 58.25
CA SER A 671 27.37 -20.24 57.35
C SER A 671 28.34 -21.40 57.70
N PRO A 672 29.57 -21.43 57.16
CA PRO A 672 30.09 -22.39 56.19
C PRO A 672 30.94 -23.52 56.79
N SER A 673 31.07 -24.69 56.14
CA SER A 673 32.28 -25.54 56.26
C SER A 673 32.30 -26.81 55.38
N GLN A 674 33.50 -27.02 54.81
CA GLN A 674 34.23 -28.29 54.60
C GLN A 674 33.76 -29.32 53.55
N ALA A 675 34.66 -29.52 52.58
CA ALA A 675 34.82 -30.74 51.78
C ALA A 675 35.28 -31.93 52.66
N PRO A 676 35.06 -33.17 52.21
CA PRO A 676 36.03 -33.88 51.37
C PRO A 676 35.34 -34.55 50.17
N GLY A 677 35.95 -34.82 49.02
CA GLY A 677 37.27 -35.36 48.77
C GLY A 677 37.08 -36.59 47.90
N ASN A 678 37.24 -36.44 46.58
CA ASN A 678 38.11 -37.27 45.74
C ASN A 678 37.81 -37.01 44.26
N ALA A 679 38.79 -36.37 43.65
CA ALA A 679 38.96 -36.28 42.22
C ALA A 679 39.15 -37.68 41.63
N VAL A 680 38.42 -37.99 40.57
CA VAL A 680 38.92 -38.85 39.51
C VAL A 680 39.37 -37.92 38.40
N THR A 681 40.66 -37.61 38.40
CA THR A 681 41.34 -37.02 37.24
C THR A 681 41.45 -38.09 36.15
N CYS A 682 41.06 -37.72 34.93
CA CYS A 682 41.56 -38.39 33.72
C CYS A 682 42.37 -37.34 32.94
N PRO A 683 43.55 -37.68 32.39
CA PRO A 683 44.44 -36.71 31.78
C PRO A 683 43.88 -36.22 30.44
N LEU A 684 44.01 -34.92 30.18
CA LEU A 684 43.85 -34.33 28.85
C LEU A 684 44.89 -34.91 27.89
N PRO A 685 44.51 -35.45 26.72
CA PRO A 685 45.43 -35.57 25.60
C PRO A 685 45.68 -34.18 25.01
N GLN A 686 46.96 -33.88 24.81
CA GLN A 686 47.41 -32.67 24.14
C GLN A 686 46.79 -32.53 22.73
N ALA A 687 46.39 -31.31 22.41
CA ALA A 687 45.90 -30.80 21.12
C ALA A 687 44.52 -31.31 20.63
N LEU A 688 43.43 -30.85 21.27
CA LEU A 688 42.09 -30.85 20.66
C LEU A 688 41.65 -29.40 20.43
N CYS A 689 41.23 -29.10 19.20
CA CYS A 689 40.65 -27.82 18.81
C CYS A 689 39.33 -27.59 19.59
N VAL A 690 39.00 -26.33 19.93
CA VAL A 690 37.77 -25.98 20.69
C VAL A 690 36.51 -26.54 20.01
N LEU A 691 36.51 -26.62 18.68
CA LEU A 691 35.45 -27.25 17.89
C LEU A 691 35.30 -28.75 18.19
N ASP A 692 36.42 -29.47 18.34
CA ASP A 692 36.42 -30.90 18.62
C ASP A 692 35.92 -31.20 20.02
N TYR A 693 36.19 -30.32 20.98
CA TYR A 693 35.64 -30.41 22.33
C TYR A 693 34.12 -30.22 22.33
N LEU A 694 33.59 -29.22 21.61
CA LEU A 694 32.14 -29.05 21.43
C LEU A 694 31.50 -30.26 20.73
N ASN A 695 32.15 -30.79 19.70
CA ASN A 695 31.68 -31.98 18.99
C ASN A 695 31.64 -33.21 19.92
N ALA A 696 32.68 -33.42 20.72
CA ALA A 696 32.74 -34.50 21.70
C ALA A 696 31.67 -34.37 22.78
N LEU A 697 31.43 -33.15 23.29
CA LEU A 697 30.38 -32.87 24.27
C LEU A 697 28.99 -33.14 23.70
N CYS A 698 28.69 -32.64 22.50
CA CYS A 698 27.40 -32.86 21.85
C CYS A 698 27.18 -34.34 21.52
N LYS A 699 28.25 -35.09 21.21
CA LYS A 699 28.19 -36.55 21.02
C LYS A 699 27.93 -37.28 22.34
N LYS A 700 28.58 -36.87 23.44
CA LYS A 700 28.35 -37.43 24.79
C LYS A 700 26.93 -37.19 25.29
N GLN A 701 26.33 -36.04 24.97
CA GLN A 701 24.95 -35.70 25.32
C GLN A 701 23.92 -36.18 24.28
N GLN A 702 24.32 -36.97 23.26
CA GLN A 702 23.46 -37.45 22.17
C GLN A 702 22.71 -36.34 21.40
N LEU A 703 23.27 -35.13 21.35
CA LEU A 703 22.69 -33.97 20.66
C LEU A 703 23.05 -33.88 19.17
N GLY A 704 23.90 -34.78 18.66
CA GLY A 704 24.37 -34.76 17.27
C GLY A 704 25.50 -33.77 17.01
N ILE A 705 26.05 -33.74 15.79
CA ILE A 705 27.22 -32.92 15.44
C ILE A 705 26.76 -31.47 15.15
N PRO A 706 27.28 -30.46 15.86
CA PRO A 706 27.02 -29.05 15.59
C PRO A 706 27.39 -28.65 14.16
N VAL A 707 26.43 -28.07 13.44
CA VAL A 707 26.65 -27.54 12.08
C VAL A 707 26.77 -26.03 12.15
N PHE A 708 27.94 -25.52 11.77
CA PHE A 708 28.24 -24.09 11.77
C PHE A 708 27.98 -23.47 10.40
N LEU A 709 26.99 -22.60 10.33
CA LEU A 709 26.81 -21.68 9.21
C LEU A 709 27.46 -20.36 9.60
N THR A 710 28.46 -19.93 8.84
CA THR A 710 29.13 -18.64 9.06
C THR A 710 29.20 -17.90 7.74
N LYS A 711 28.82 -16.62 7.75
CA LYS A 711 28.90 -15.74 6.57
C LYS A 711 29.55 -14.44 6.97
N CYS A 712 30.63 -14.06 6.30
CA CYS A 712 31.17 -12.72 6.42
C CYS A 712 30.15 -11.74 5.79
N VAL A 713 29.61 -10.84 6.60
CA VAL A 713 28.59 -9.86 6.22
C VAL A 713 29.14 -8.44 6.15
N GLN A 714 30.33 -8.18 6.70
CA GLN A 714 30.94 -6.86 6.74
C GLN A 714 32.46 -6.98 7.00
N ALA A 715 33.26 -6.09 6.43
CA ALA A 715 34.69 -5.97 6.72
C ALA A 715 35.00 -4.49 6.97
N ASN A 716 35.80 -4.20 7.99
CA ASN A 716 36.18 -2.82 8.34
C ASN A 716 37.63 -2.52 7.89
N PRO A 717 37.98 -1.23 7.66
CA PRO A 717 39.33 -0.82 7.24
C PRO A 717 40.45 -1.28 8.18
N ASP A 718 40.16 -1.41 9.47
CA ASP A 718 41.12 -1.87 10.51
C ASP A 718 41.36 -3.40 10.51
N GLY A 719 40.85 -4.11 9.50
CA GLY A 719 41.07 -5.54 9.27
C GLY A 719 40.14 -6.47 10.03
N TRP A 720 39.10 -5.98 10.72
CA TRP A 720 38.12 -6.81 11.42
C TRP A 720 36.99 -7.29 10.50
N LEU A 721 36.57 -8.54 10.66
CA LEU A 721 35.52 -9.18 9.86
C LEU A 721 34.26 -9.52 10.68
N ARG A 722 33.15 -8.96 10.23
CA ARG A 722 31.72 -9.21 10.52
C ARG A 722 31.23 -10.61 10.19
N PHE A 723 31.17 -11.57 11.09
CA PHE A 723 30.50 -12.84 10.81
C PHE A 723 29.09 -12.88 11.38
N TRP A 724 28.09 -13.11 10.51
CA TRP A 724 26.82 -13.69 10.94
C TRP A 724 27.02 -15.19 11.11
N TYR A 725 26.48 -15.76 12.18
CA TYR A 725 26.52 -17.20 12.37
C TYR A 725 25.19 -17.77 12.82
N GLN A 726 24.99 -19.02 12.45
CA GLN A 726 23.94 -19.87 12.98
C GLN A 726 24.51 -21.26 13.20
N VAL A 727 24.44 -21.75 14.44
CA VAL A 727 24.85 -23.10 14.80
C VAL A 727 23.64 -23.93 15.14
N VAL A 728 23.44 -24.98 14.36
CA VAL A 728 22.36 -25.94 14.56
C VAL A 728 22.97 -27.17 15.22
N ILE A 729 22.50 -27.48 16.42
CA ILE A 729 22.81 -28.74 17.10
C ILE A 729 21.55 -29.61 16.94
N PRO A 730 21.59 -30.74 16.21
CA PRO A 730 20.39 -31.50 15.82
C PRO A 730 19.43 -31.91 16.95
N GLY A 731 19.97 -32.18 18.14
CA GLY A 731 19.23 -32.54 19.35
C GLY A 731 18.86 -31.36 20.24
N TYR A 732 19.22 -30.13 19.87
CA TYR A 732 18.90 -28.93 20.63
C TYR A 732 17.71 -28.19 19.98
N PRO A 733 16.68 -27.76 20.75
CA PRO A 733 15.39 -27.34 20.21
C PRO A 733 15.41 -26.06 19.37
N SER A 734 16.42 -25.19 19.55
CA SER A 734 16.55 -23.91 18.84
C SER A 734 17.98 -23.65 18.37
N PRO A 735 18.18 -23.13 17.15
CA PRO A 735 19.52 -22.83 16.65
C PRO A 735 20.11 -21.60 17.33
N PHE A 736 21.40 -21.65 17.64
CA PHE A 736 22.11 -20.52 18.21
C PHE A 736 22.51 -19.57 17.09
N SER A 737 22.02 -18.34 17.13
CA SER A 737 22.18 -17.38 16.04
C SER A 737 22.74 -16.07 16.60
N GLY A 738 23.70 -15.46 15.90
CA GLY A 738 24.31 -14.22 16.38
C GLY A 738 25.22 -13.56 15.35
N PHE A 739 25.89 -12.50 15.79
CA PHE A 739 26.95 -11.85 15.04
C PHE A 739 28.20 -11.79 15.90
N MET A 740 29.37 -11.97 15.30
CA MET A 740 30.65 -11.76 15.98
C MET A 740 31.67 -11.10 15.07
N TRP A 741 32.57 -10.35 15.68
CA TRP A 741 33.71 -9.74 15.02
C TRP A 741 34.95 -10.60 15.24
N ILE A 742 35.67 -10.89 14.16
CA ILE A 742 36.92 -11.66 14.18
C ILE A 742 38.02 -10.87 13.50
N LYS A 743 39.16 -10.72 14.18
CA LYS A 743 40.38 -10.21 13.56
C LYS A 743 41.15 -11.38 12.94
N PRO A 744 41.38 -11.40 11.62
CA PRO A 744 42.29 -12.34 10.99
C PRO A 744 43.71 -12.08 11.50
N ASP A 745 44.46 -13.13 11.84
CA ASP A 745 45.89 -12.97 12.17
C ASP A 745 46.72 -13.46 10.98
N LYS A 746 47.99 -13.09 10.93
CA LYS A 746 48.95 -13.49 9.87
C LYS A 746 49.28 -15.01 9.86
N SER A 747 48.64 -15.82 10.71
CA SER A 747 48.93 -17.25 10.92
C SER A 747 48.27 -18.22 9.92
N GLY A 748 47.67 -17.74 8.82
CA GLY A 748 47.22 -18.57 7.70
C GLY A 748 45.90 -19.33 7.89
N LEU A 749 45.22 -19.20 9.04
CA LEU A 749 43.87 -19.75 9.25
C LEU A 749 42.79 -18.85 8.63
N SER A 750 41.81 -19.45 7.95
CA SER A 750 40.72 -18.69 7.33
C SER A 750 39.88 -17.96 8.39
N GLY A 751 39.41 -16.75 8.09
CA GLY A 751 38.58 -15.97 9.03
C GLY A 751 37.32 -16.71 9.49
N HIS A 752 36.81 -17.63 8.67
CA HIS A 752 35.69 -18.51 9.01
C HIS A 752 36.05 -19.56 10.08
N ASP A 753 37.26 -20.11 10.07
CA ASP A 753 37.66 -21.14 11.04
C ASP A 753 37.90 -20.52 12.42
N LYS A 754 38.45 -19.30 12.45
CA LYS A 754 38.51 -18.50 13.68
C LYS A 754 37.12 -18.13 14.21
N ALA A 755 36.21 -17.75 13.33
CA ALA A 755 34.82 -17.49 13.71
C ALA A 755 34.19 -18.74 14.32
N LYS A 756 34.30 -19.91 13.67
CA LYS A 756 33.79 -21.18 14.18
C LYS A 756 34.36 -21.51 15.57
N ASN A 757 35.66 -21.36 15.78
CA ASN A 757 36.29 -21.61 17.08
C ASN A 757 35.78 -20.67 18.18
N ALA A 758 35.65 -19.37 17.89
CA ALA A 758 35.09 -18.41 18.83
C ALA A 758 33.60 -18.68 19.14
N ILE A 759 32.82 -19.09 18.13
CA ILE A 759 31.41 -19.47 18.30
C ILE A 759 31.31 -20.72 19.18
N ALA A 760 32.15 -21.74 18.93
CA ALA A 760 32.16 -22.96 19.72
C ALA A 760 32.47 -22.68 21.20
N LEU A 761 33.39 -21.75 21.47
CA LEU A 761 33.73 -21.30 22.82
C LEU A 761 32.54 -20.62 23.53
N GLN A 762 31.77 -19.80 22.82
CA GLN A 762 30.53 -19.22 23.37
C GLN A 762 29.43 -20.28 23.61
N LEU A 763 29.32 -21.27 22.73
CA LEU A 763 28.34 -22.35 22.88
C LEU A 763 28.65 -23.27 24.05
N LEU A 764 29.92 -23.56 24.30
CA LEU A 764 30.35 -24.34 25.47
C LEU A 764 29.98 -23.65 26.79
N LYS A 765 30.04 -22.31 26.83
CA LYS A 765 29.57 -21.52 27.98
C LYS A 765 28.05 -21.55 28.12
N ALA A 766 27.31 -21.43 27.01
CA ALA A 766 25.84 -21.49 27.00
C ALA A 766 25.28 -22.87 27.36
N LEU A 767 26.06 -23.94 27.12
CA LEU A 767 25.71 -25.32 27.49
C LEU A 767 26.17 -25.70 28.92
N GLY A 768 26.69 -24.74 29.70
CA GLY A 768 26.91 -24.90 31.15
C GLY A 768 28.26 -25.49 31.58
N CYS A 769 29.30 -25.48 30.74
CA CYS A 769 30.63 -25.96 31.13
C CYS A 769 31.52 -24.81 31.69
N PRO A 770 32.28 -25.04 32.79
CA PRO A 770 33.34 -24.11 33.21
C PRO A 770 34.49 -24.16 32.19
N VAL A 771 34.86 -23.00 31.66
CA VAL A 771 36.00 -22.84 30.75
C VAL A 771 37.16 -22.33 31.60
N VAL A 772 38.24 -23.11 31.73
CA VAL A 772 39.53 -22.62 32.26
C VAL A 772 40.31 -21.97 31.14
#